data_AF-A0A0N9ZZ29-F1
#
_entry.id   AF-A0A0N9ZZ29-F1
#
_cell.length_a   1.000
_cell.length_b   1.000
_cell.length_c   1.000
_cell.angle_alpha   90.00
_cell.angle_beta   90.00
_cell.angle_gamma   90.00
#
_symmetry.space_group_name_H-M   'P 1'
#
loop_
_entity.id
_entity.type
_entity.pdbx_description
1 polymer ?
#
loop_
_entity_poly.entity_id
_entity_poly.type
_entity_poly.pdbx_seq_one_letter_code
_entity_poly.pdbx_strand_id
1 'polypeptide(L)'
;MGWANDKAFEAEVLRIARAKWPKSAMSGSTKLEGRERDGVFESDETIHFIEATTSRQAEKARQDTKKMHSAIVTSVQSNPIKGARGWFVTAEEPTADQRDAVKKFGKGQVVAVSFAQFQQSIVDVGQYLEARAHHLFGSVLDPETKQHNPKLEYIPINFSSSDEEQSWNIRTISSGLLNGDRFILTGEFGAGKSMSLRQIFFQLRDEYLQARTSIFPIYINLREHTGQSEAVEVIERHARKIGFDSPSSLVKAWRAKFVTLILDGFDELTSLGVQRASYNNLKIIRRRALEAVRQIITETPEGVGIITAGRDHFFATDNEMASALGLENYKLIKTTDFTKEQIIQFLKRQGASEKNVMLPSWLPTKPLLISYLASSGLLSEVSTNPELHTNYSSWDYLIDRICEREARIDNRYLDGPTLRKILSRLSTYARVSDDGLGPLAPQQLSKAFQEICGFEADDQAWIALQRLPGLATYEVEADTKKFIDDEMVQVYRSGDIMDFIQDPYTALTQQEFTSAFSQIGSTAGDYAIDVCIKKCPPQTVSSIHAIMQLLQGHPSLNSLKADIATLSIHASLPIKYTCEIEGVFFSDVTLNLENTIDLSGLTFSNCYFSIVEVDNNPPENLPTFKDCIITEISGYTNSDDLPKIKFLKTEIQEYSNQPQTNAAIRNESISTGEKVLLIILRKIFLQSLGGRSESALYRGLSTSEKQLVDPLVNYLHQEGYLVPITRGGTSIWVPVRKHLHNIRRIIGRVESETPELLDYARRLSG
;
A
#
# COMPACT_ATOMS: atom_id res chain seq x y z
N MET A 1 -33.36 -9.40 -17.81
CA MET A 1 -33.90 -10.21 -16.69
C MET A 1 -34.88 -11.24 -17.23
N GLY A 2 -34.59 -12.54 -17.06
CA GLY A 2 -35.59 -13.58 -17.31
C GLY A 2 -36.51 -13.70 -16.10
N TRP A 3 -37.59 -12.91 -16.07
CA TRP A 3 -38.58 -13.02 -15.00
C TRP A 3 -39.36 -14.32 -15.17
N ALA A 4 -39.09 -15.32 -14.33
CA ALA A 4 -39.77 -16.62 -14.39
C ALA A 4 -41.19 -16.59 -13.78
N ASN A 5 -41.57 -15.50 -13.11
CA ASN A 5 -42.83 -15.37 -12.36
C ASN A 5 -43.45 -13.98 -12.52
N ASP A 6 -44.65 -13.92 -13.11
CA ASP A 6 -45.40 -12.66 -13.33
C ASP A 6 -45.67 -11.89 -12.03
N LYS A 7 -45.94 -12.59 -10.91
CA LYS A 7 -46.19 -11.93 -9.61
C LYS A 7 -44.96 -11.24 -9.05
N ALA A 8 -43.77 -11.80 -9.29
CA ALA A 8 -42.53 -11.18 -8.84
C ALA A 8 -42.22 -9.92 -9.65
N PHE A 9 -42.50 -9.95 -10.97
CA PHE A 9 -42.38 -8.78 -11.83
C PHE A 9 -43.38 -7.68 -11.45
N GLU A 10 -44.64 -8.04 -11.21
CA GLU A 10 -45.68 -7.11 -10.76
C GLU A 10 -45.29 -6.41 -9.44
N ALA A 11 -44.83 -7.17 -8.44
CA ALA A 11 -44.38 -6.62 -7.16
C ALA A 11 -43.26 -5.58 -7.34
N GLU A 12 -42.35 -5.83 -8.28
CA GLU A 12 -41.25 -4.92 -8.59
C GLU A 12 -41.73 -3.65 -9.31
N VAL A 13 -42.68 -3.76 -10.26
CA VAL A 13 -43.32 -2.61 -10.90
C VAL A 13 -44.05 -1.76 -9.86
N LEU A 14 -44.76 -2.38 -8.92
CA LEU A 14 -45.43 -1.67 -7.83
C LEU A 14 -44.45 -0.98 -6.88
N ARG A 15 -43.26 -1.56 -6.66
CA ARG A 15 -42.19 -0.91 -5.90
C ARG A 15 -41.73 0.39 -6.58
N ILE A 16 -41.51 0.38 -7.90
CA ILE A 16 -41.21 1.60 -8.68
C ILE A 16 -42.36 2.60 -8.56
N ALA A 17 -43.60 2.15 -8.73
CA ALA A 17 -44.78 3.02 -8.69
C ALA A 17 -44.92 3.76 -7.34
N ARG A 18 -44.72 3.06 -6.22
CA ARG A 18 -44.72 3.65 -4.87
C ARG A 18 -43.63 4.70 -4.68
N ALA A 19 -42.45 4.46 -5.23
CA ALA A 19 -41.36 5.42 -5.20
C ALA A 19 -41.60 6.65 -6.09
N LYS A 20 -42.26 6.45 -7.24
CA LYS A 20 -42.65 7.52 -8.17
C LYS A 20 -43.77 8.40 -7.58
N TRP A 21 -44.71 7.81 -6.83
CA TRP A 21 -45.86 8.49 -6.23
C TRP A 21 -45.94 8.26 -4.71
N PRO A 22 -45.06 8.90 -3.92
CA PRO A 22 -44.93 8.63 -2.48
C PRO A 22 -46.17 9.01 -1.66
N LYS A 23 -46.99 9.97 -2.12
CA LYS A 23 -48.27 10.33 -1.46
C LYS A 23 -49.31 9.21 -1.50
N SER A 24 -49.15 8.26 -2.41
CA SER A 24 -50.01 7.08 -2.57
C SER A 24 -49.21 5.78 -2.33
N ALA A 25 -48.17 5.82 -1.50
CA ALA A 25 -47.30 4.66 -1.26
C ALA A 25 -48.03 3.44 -0.63
N MET A 26 -49.14 3.69 0.08
CA MET A 26 -50.02 2.63 0.62
C MET A 26 -51.00 2.07 -0.42
N SER A 27 -51.09 2.68 -1.60
CA SER A 27 -51.90 2.21 -2.71
C SER A 27 -51.21 1.06 -3.45
N GLY A 28 -51.99 0.27 -4.17
CA GLY A 28 -51.53 -0.96 -4.81
C GLY A 28 -52.67 -1.66 -5.52
N SER A 29 -52.60 -2.99 -5.62
CA SER A 29 -53.59 -3.77 -6.34
C SER A 29 -54.98 -3.54 -5.74
N THR A 30 -55.94 -3.11 -6.57
CA THR A 30 -57.28 -2.71 -6.12
C THR A 30 -58.33 -3.28 -7.07
N LYS A 31 -59.45 -3.77 -6.52
CA LYS A 31 -60.61 -4.13 -7.33
C LYS A 31 -61.42 -2.88 -7.67
N LEU A 32 -61.48 -2.56 -8.96
CA LEU A 32 -62.30 -1.48 -9.51
C LEU A 32 -63.29 -2.08 -10.50
N GLU A 33 -64.58 -1.81 -10.29
CA GLU A 33 -65.68 -2.31 -11.14
C GLU A 33 -65.70 -3.85 -11.29
N GLY A 34 -65.38 -4.57 -10.21
CA GLY A 34 -65.34 -6.04 -10.22
C GLY A 34 -64.14 -6.66 -10.95
N ARG A 35 -63.19 -5.84 -11.44
CA ARG A 35 -61.94 -6.29 -12.06
C ARG A 35 -60.75 -5.88 -11.20
N GLU A 36 -59.83 -6.81 -10.99
CA GLU A 36 -58.58 -6.56 -10.25
C GLU A 36 -57.64 -5.70 -11.10
N ARG A 37 -56.97 -4.73 -10.49
CA ARG A 37 -55.91 -3.91 -11.10
C ARG A 37 -54.61 -4.21 -10.41
N ASP A 38 -53.53 -4.29 -11.18
CA ASP A 38 -52.20 -4.52 -10.64
C ASP A 38 -51.80 -3.35 -9.75
N GLY A 39 -52.04 -2.10 -10.18
CA GLY A 39 -51.82 -0.92 -9.33
C GLY A 39 -52.67 0.30 -9.66
N VAL A 40 -53.11 1.01 -8.62
CA VAL A 40 -53.79 2.32 -8.73
C VAL A 40 -53.14 3.29 -7.75
N PHE A 41 -52.64 4.43 -8.23
CA PHE A 41 -51.93 5.42 -7.43
C PHE A 41 -52.50 6.81 -7.65
N GLU A 42 -53.03 7.43 -6.60
CA GLU A 42 -53.68 8.75 -6.67
C GLU A 42 -52.76 9.85 -6.14
N SER A 43 -52.33 10.75 -7.04
CA SER A 43 -51.61 11.98 -6.67
C SER A 43 -52.59 13.15 -6.46
N ASP A 44 -52.07 14.34 -6.16
CA ASP A 44 -52.90 15.54 -5.96
C ASP A 44 -53.71 15.89 -7.23
N GLU A 45 -53.11 15.73 -8.40
CA GLU A 45 -53.68 16.17 -9.69
C GLU A 45 -54.04 15.01 -10.63
N THR A 46 -53.49 13.81 -10.44
CA THR A 46 -53.65 12.69 -11.39
C THR A 46 -53.77 11.33 -10.72
N ILE A 47 -54.67 10.48 -11.22
CA ILE A 47 -54.80 9.07 -10.87
C ILE A 47 -54.07 8.21 -11.90
N HIS A 48 -53.16 7.36 -11.43
CA HIS A 48 -52.32 6.50 -12.27
C HIS A 48 -52.76 5.04 -12.16
N PHE A 49 -53.05 4.42 -13.30
CA PHE A 49 -53.38 3.00 -13.41
C PHE A 49 -52.20 2.24 -14.00
N ILE A 50 -51.87 1.08 -13.44
CA ILE A 50 -50.76 0.24 -13.89
C ILE A 50 -51.26 -1.16 -14.19
N GLU A 51 -50.77 -1.73 -15.29
CA GLU A 51 -50.80 -3.17 -15.56
C GLU A 51 -49.38 -3.60 -15.98
N ALA A 52 -48.88 -4.68 -15.38
CA ALA A 52 -47.53 -5.20 -15.60
C ALA A 52 -47.59 -6.56 -16.33
N THR A 53 -46.71 -6.79 -17.30
CA THR A 53 -46.66 -8.10 -17.99
C THR A 53 -45.26 -8.51 -18.44
N THR A 54 -44.97 -9.82 -18.36
CA THR A 54 -43.82 -10.44 -19.02
C THR A 54 -44.16 -10.95 -20.44
N SER A 55 -45.45 -10.97 -20.81
CA SER A 55 -45.90 -11.48 -22.11
C SER A 55 -45.54 -10.53 -23.25
N ARG A 56 -45.05 -11.10 -24.35
CA ARG A 56 -44.78 -10.38 -25.61
C ARG A 56 -46.00 -10.35 -26.56
N GLN A 57 -47.13 -10.92 -26.17
CA GLN A 57 -48.30 -11.08 -27.04
C GLN A 57 -49.10 -9.78 -27.17
N ALA A 58 -49.48 -9.43 -28.40
CA ALA A 58 -50.28 -8.23 -28.69
C ALA A 58 -51.71 -8.30 -28.11
N GLU A 59 -52.30 -9.49 -28.03
CA GLU A 59 -53.65 -9.66 -27.50
C GLU A 59 -53.72 -9.31 -26.01
N LYS A 60 -52.68 -9.66 -25.24
CA LYS A 60 -52.57 -9.29 -23.82
C LYS A 60 -52.50 -7.77 -23.65
N ALA A 61 -51.66 -7.09 -24.44
CA ALA A 61 -51.58 -5.64 -24.45
C ALA A 61 -52.92 -4.98 -24.83
N ARG A 62 -53.65 -5.52 -25.80
CA ARG A 62 -54.99 -5.05 -26.17
C ARG A 62 -55.99 -5.18 -25.03
N GLN A 63 -56.01 -6.34 -24.34
CA GLN A 63 -56.95 -6.59 -23.25
C GLN A 63 -56.68 -5.67 -22.06
N ASP A 64 -55.43 -5.62 -21.60
CA ASP A 64 -55.03 -4.83 -20.43
C ASP A 64 -55.16 -3.32 -20.70
N THR A 65 -54.85 -2.85 -21.91
CA THR A 65 -55.06 -1.45 -22.31
C THR A 65 -56.53 -1.06 -22.30
N LYS A 66 -57.43 -1.88 -22.87
CA LYS A 66 -58.88 -1.61 -22.83
C LYS A 66 -59.39 -1.53 -21.39
N LYS A 67 -58.89 -2.44 -20.54
CA LYS A 67 -59.17 -2.49 -19.11
C LYS A 67 -58.74 -1.17 -18.45
N MET A 68 -57.52 -0.69 -18.68
CA MET A 68 -57.02 0.57 -18.09
C MET A 68 -57.78 1.78 -18.61
N HIS A 69 -58.00 1.87 -19.91
CA HIS A 69 -58.71 2.99 -20.52
C HIS A 69 -60.14 3.12 -19.99
N SER A 70 -60.86 2.00 -19.77
CA SER A 70 -62.19 2.07 -19.17
C SER A 70 -62.14 2.66 -17.76
N ALA A 71 -61.18 2.25 -16.93
CA ALA A 71 -61.00 2.78 -15.58
C ALA A 71 -60.64 4.29 -15.58
N ILE A 72 -59.80 4.72 -16.51
CA ILE A 72 -59.46 6.15 -16.71
C ILE A 72 -60.72 6.95 -17.02
N VAL A 73 -61.55 6.49 -17.96
CA VAL A 73 -62.79 7.20 -18.34
C VAL A 73 -63.75 7.30 -17.16
N THR A 74 -63.99 6.20 -16.44
CA THR A 74 -64.85 6.23 -15.25
C THR A 74 -64.31 7.19 -14.19
N SER A 75 -63.00 7.15 -13.94
CA SER A 75 -62.36 7.99 -12.91
C SER A 75 -62.44 9.48 -13.23
N VAL A 76 -62.31 9.86 -14.50
CA VAL A 76 -62.45 11.27 -14.94
C VAL A 76 -63.91 11.71 -14.86
N GLN A 77 -64.87 10.82 -15.11
CA GLN A 77 -66.29 11.13 -14.97
C GLN A 77 -66.70 11.32 -13.50
N SER A 78 -66.17 10.50 -12.59
CA SER A 78 -66.50 10.55 -11.17
C SER A 78 -65.76 11.65 -10.40
N ASN A 79 -64.56 12.02 -10.83
CA ASN A 79 -63.78 13.11 -10.25
C ASN A 79 -63.12 13.98 -11.33
N PRO A 80 -63.86 14.93 -11.93
CA PRO A 80 -63.39 15.75 -13.06
C PRO A 80 -62.20 16.65 -12.75
N ILE A 81 -61.93 16.89 -11.46
CA ILE A 81 -60.85 17.78 -10.99
C ILE A 81 -59.49 17.08 -11.12
N LYS A 82 -59.43 15.75 -11.02
CA LYS A 82 -58.19 14.97 -11.16
C LYS A 82 -58.11 14.33 -12.54
N GLY A 83 -56.97 14.51 -13.21
CA GLY A 83 -56.65 13.79 -14.43
C GLY A 83 -56.47 12.29 -14.18
N ALA A 84 -56.42 11.48 -15.24
CA ALA A 84 -56.11 10.06 -15.13
C ALA A 84 -55.21 9.57 -16.27
N ARG A 85 -54.27 8.67 -15.95
CA ARG A 85 -53.27 8.16 -16.91
C ARG A 85 -52.98 6.68 -16.67
N GLY A 86 -52.78 5.91 -17.74
CA GLY A 86 -52.44 4.48 -17.69
C GLY A 86 -50.99 4.19 -18.07
N TRP A 87 -50.40 3.19 -17.42
CA TRP A 87 -49.04 2.72 -17.65
C TRP A 87 -49.07 1.21 -17.91
N PHE A 88 -48.79 0.83 -19.16
CA PHE A 88 -48.59 -0.57 -19.55
C PHE A 88 -47.10 -0.88 -19.47
N VAL A 89 -46.69 -1.60 -18.42
CA VAL A 89 -45.28 -1.86 -18.11
C VAL A 89 -44.90 -3.28 -18.53
N THR A 90 -43.91 -3.38 -19.42
CA THR A 90 -43.40 -4.65 -19.96
C THR A 90 -42.04 -4.99 -19.38
N ALA A 91 -41.75 -6.28 -19.17
CA ALA A 91 -40.46 -6.71 -18.60
C ALA A 91 -39.24 -6.31 -19.45
N GLU A 92 -39.40 -6.36 -20.77
CA GLU A 92 -38.41 -5.93 -21.76
C GLU A 92 -38.97 -4.78 -22.59
N GLU A 93 -38.29 -4.39 -23.66
CA GLU A 93 -38.79 -3.36 -24.57
C GLU A 93 -40.10 -3.77 -25.25
N PRO A 94 -41.17 -2.94 -25.19
CA PRO A 94 -42.46 -3.29 -25.77
C PRO A 94 -42.34 -3.51 -27.29
N THR A 95 -42.89 -4.61 -27.79
CA THR A 95 -42.86 -4.94 -29.23
C THR A 95 -43.66 -3.93 -30.06
N ALA A 96 -43.39 -3.85 -31.36
CA ALA A 96 -44.14 -2.96 -32.26
C ALA A 96 -45.65 -3.21 -32.20
N ASP A 97 -46.08 -4.48 -32.22
CA ASP A 97 -47.50 -4.85 -32.15
C ASP A 97 -48.14 -4.45 -30.82
N GLN A 98 -47.41 -4.55 -29.70
CA GLN A 98 -47.87 -4.09 -28.40
C GLN A 98 -48.03 -2.57 -28.36
N ARG A 99 -47.09 -1.82 -28.93
CA ARG A 99 -47.17 -0.35 -29.04
C ARG A 99 -48.37 0.07 -29.87
N ASP A 100 -48.62 -0.60 -31.01
CA ASP A 100 -49.76 -0.32 -31.87
C ASP A 100 -51.09 -0.63 -31.17
N ALA A 101 -51.17 -1.75 -30.44
CA ALA A 101 -52.33 -2.09 -29.63
C ALA A 101 -52.60 -1.02 -28.56
N VAL A 102 -51.57 -0.62 -27.80
CA VAL A 102 -51.69 0.41 -26.76
C VAL A 102 -52.11 1.76 -27.34
N LYS A 103 -51.51 2.16 -28.47
CA LYS A 103 -51.86 3.42 -29.16
C LYS A 103 -53.32 3.41 -29.64
N LYS A 104 -53.78 2.31 -30.21
CA LYS A 104 -55.14 2.16 -30.75
C LYS A 104 -56.21 2.16 -29.66
N PHE A 105 -55.99 1.40 -28.57
CA PHE A 105 -57.02 1.21 -27.54
C PHE A 105 -56.87 2.17 -26.35
N GLY A 106 -55.69 2.70 -26.11
CA GLY A 106 -55.39 3.64 -25.03
C GLY A 106 -55.67 5.10 -25.36
N LYS A 107 -55.96 5.43 -26.63
CA LYS A 107 -56.34 6.77 -27.12
C LYS A 107 -55.47 7.91 -26.59
N GLY A 108 -54.16 7.67 -26.42
CA GLY A 108 -53.20 8.64 -25.89
C GLY A 108 -53.18 8.80 -24.36
N GLN A 109 -54.10 8.17 -23.62
CA GLN A 109 -54.15 8.21 -22.16
C GLN A 109 -53.38 7.05 -21.50
N VAL A 110 -53.07 5.99 -22.25
CA VAL A 110 -52.23 4.86 -21.82
C VAL A 110 -50.90 4.88 -22.56
N VAL A 111 -49.79 4.71 -21.83
CA VAL A 111 -48.44 4.66 -22.40
C VAL A 111 -47.83 3.28 -22.18
N ALA A 112 -47.21 2.72 -23.22
CA ALA A 112 -46.42 1.51 -23.14
C ALA A 112 -44.96 1.84 -22.84
N VAL A 113 -44.40 1.23 -21.80
CA VAL A 113 -43.00 1.39 -21.39
C VAL A 113 -42.38 0.05 -21.00
N SER A 114 -41.08 -0.09 -21.18
CA SER A 114 -40.33 -1.16 -20.52
C SER A 114 -40.16 -0.88 -19.03
N PHE A 115 -39.84 -1.92 -18.27
CA PHE A 115 -39.50 -1.80 -16.86
C PHE A 115 -38.35 -0.81 -16.64
N ALA A 116 -37.32 -0.87 -17.49
CA ALA A 116 -36.20 0.07 -17.47
C ALA A 116 -36.65 1.52 -17.72
N GLN A 117 -37.53 1.76 -18.70
CA GLN A 117 -38.10 3.09 -18.96
C GLN A 117 -38.99 3.56 -17.81
N PHE A 118 -39.75 2.66 -17.19
CA PHE A 118 -40.57 2.98 -16.03
C PHE A 118 -39.70 3.34 -14.81
N GLN A 119 -38.56 2.66 -14.62
CA GLN A 119 -37.57 3.01 -13.60
C GLN A 119 -36.87 4.35 -13.90
N GLN A 120 -36.45 4.60 -15.14
CA GLN A 120 -35.84 5.87 -15.57
C GLN A 120 -36.75 7.07 -15.31
N SER A 121 -38.06 6.83 -15.28
CA SER A 121 -39.03 7.87 -14.95
C SER A 121 -38.98 8.34 -13.48
N ILE A 122 -38.18 7.69 -12.62
CA ILE A 122 -37.85 8.13 -11.26
C ILE A 122 -36.55 8.92 -11.25
N VAL A 123 -35.51 8.44 -11.94
CA VAL A 123 -34.15 8.98 -11.96
C VAL A 123 -33.49 8.65 -13.32
N ASP A 124 -32.82 9.64 -13.92
CA ASP A 124 -32.01 9.38 -15.10
C ASP A 124 -30.67 8.75 -14.69
N VAL A 125 -30.66 7.41 -14.63
CA VAL A 125 -29.47 6.65 -14.23
C VAL A 125 -28.34 6.81 -15.24
N GLY A 126 -28.66 6.93 -16.54
CA GLY A 126 -27.65 7.10 -17.59
C GLY A 126 -26.87 8.40 -17.40
N GLN A 127 -27.60 9.51 -17.26
CA GLN A 127 -27.02 10.82 -16.96
C GLN A 127 -26.20 10.80 -15.67
N TYR A 128 -26.73 10.19 -14.60
CA TYR A 128 -26.01 10.10 -13.33
C TYR A 128 -24.68 9.34 -13.46
N LEU A 129 -24.69 8.16 -14.10
CA LEU A 129 -23.50 7.32 -14.25
C LEU A 129 -22.44 8.01 -15.12
N GLU A 130 -22.87 8.72 -16.17
CA GLU A 130 -21.99 9.50 -17.03
C GLU A 130 -21.38 10.70 -16.29
N ALA A 131 -22.22 11.52 -15.62
CA ALA A 131 -21.77 12.64 -14.81
C ALA A 131 -20.79 12.18 -13.72
N ARG A 132 -21.10 11.08 -13.03
CA ARG A 132 -20.23 10.52 -12.01
C ARG A 132 -18.91 10.01 -12.59
N ALA A 133 -18.90 9.38 -13.75
CA ALA A 133 -17.68 8.86 -14.39
C ALA A 133 -16.69 9.97 -14.80
N HIS A 134 -17.17 11.20 -14.99
CA HIS A 134 -16.35 12.37 -15.30
C HIS A 134 -15.91 13.17 -14.06
N HIS A 135 -16.43 12.83 -12.86
CA HIS A 135 -15.99 13.41 -11.60
C HIS A 135 -14.91 12.56 -10.91
N LEU A 136 -14.12 13.19 -10.05
CA LEU A 136 -13.02 12.57 -9.33
C LEU A 136 -13.49 11.39 -8.43
N PHE A 137 -12.72 10.31 -8.34
CA PHE A 137 -12.97 9.17 -7.44
C PHE A 137 -12.02 9.21 -6.25
N GLY A 138 -12.47 9.78 -5.13
CA GLY A 138 -11.64 9.96 -3.93
C GLY A 138 -10.31 10.65 -4.25
N SER A 139 -9.22 9.99 -3.91
CA SER A 139 -7.85 10.46 -4.15
C SER A 139 -7.26 10.09 -5.53
N VAL A 140 -8.02 9.39 -6.40
CA VAL A 140 -7.50 8.86 -7.68
C VAL A 140 -7.24 9.98 -8.68
N LEU A 141 -5.98 10.34 -8.85
CA LEU A 141 -5.52 11.27 -9.88
C LEU A 141 -4.53 10.57 -10.80
N ASP A 142 -4.40 11.08 -12.01
CA ASP A 142 -3.29 10.71 -12.87
C ASP A 142 -1.96 11.09 -12.19
N PRO A 143 -1.05 10.13 -11.95
CA PRO A 143 0.20 10.39 -11.26
C PRO A 143 1.05 11.42 -11.98
N GLU A 144 0.95 11.54 -13.31
CA GLU A 144 1.76 12.45 -14.12
C GLU A 144 1.02 13.76 -14.40
N THR A 145 -0.19 13.67 -14.93
CA THR A 145 -0.96 14.83 -15.44
C THR A 145 -1.91 15.43 -14.40
N LYS A 146 -2.11 14.77 -13.25
CA LYS A 146 -3.08 15.13 -12.20
C LYS A 146 -4.53 15.26 -12.70
N GLN A 147 -4.85 14.68 -13.87
CA GLN A 147 -6.23 14.68 -14.38
C GLN A 147 -7.13 13.81 -13.50
N HIS A 148 -8.41 14.20 -13.42
CA HIS A 148 -9.41 13.55 -12.57
C HIS A 148 -9.83 12.14 -13.05
N ASN A 149 -9.51 11.80 -14.30
CA ASN A 149 -9.83 10.49 -14.87
C ASN A 149 -8.61 9.91 -15.58
N PRO A 150 -7.60 9.43 -14.82
CA PRO A 150 -6.48 8.77 -15.43
C PRO A 150 -6.94 7.58 -16.27
N LYS A 151 -6.35 7.42 -17.46
CA LYS A 151 -6.39 6.15 -18.21
C LYS A 151 -5.49 5.09 -17.55
N LEU A 152 -5.31 5.14 -16.24
CA LEU A 152 -4.62 4.11 -15.49
C LEU A 152 -5.52 2.87 -15.45
N GLU A 153 -5.00 1.77 -15.99
CA GLU A 153 -5.65 0.48 -15.93
C GLU A 153 -5.58 -0.06 -14.48
N TYR A 154 -6.74 -0.48 -13.94
CA TYR A 154 -6.84 -1.01 -12.59
C TYR A 154 -6.12 -2.36 -12.47
N ILE A 155 -5.31 -2.54 -11.42
CA ILE A 155 -4.81 -3.87 -11.04
C ILE A 155 -5.63 -4.44 -9.91
N PRO A 156 -6.11 -5.68 -10.04
CA PRO A 156 -6.70 -6.38 -8.90
C PRO A 156 -5.72 -6.52 -7.75
N ILE A 157 -5.93 -5.73 -6.68
CA ILE A 157 -5.43 -6.07 -5.34
C ILE A 157 -6.30 -7.16 -4.74
N ASN A 158 -5.69 -8.01 -3.91
CA ASN A 158 -6.44 -8.89 -3.04
C ASN A 158 -6.85 -8.12 -1.80
N PHE A 159 -7.91 -8.59 -1.16
CA PHE A 159 -8.27 -8.09 0.16
C PHE A 159 -8.22 -9.20 1.18
N SER A 160 -7.71 -8.89 2.37
CA SER A 160 -7.74 -9.77 3.52
C SER A 160 -8.97 -9.48 4.37
N SER A 161 -9.44 -10.49 5.08
CA SER A 161 -10.52 -10.43 6.06
C SER A 161 -9.98 -10.99 7.37
N SER A 162 -10.57 -10.59 8.50
CA SER A 162 -10.32 -11.23 9.80
C SER A 162 -10.78 -12.69 9.83
N ASP A 163 -11.75 -13.05 8.98
CA ASP A 163 -12.13 -14.43 8.71
C ASP A 163 -11.32 -14.98 7.53
N GLU A 164 -10.32 -15.82 7.82
CA GLU A 164 -9.33 -16.35 6.85
C GLU A 164 -9.94 -17.29 5.78
N GLU A 165 -11.20 -17.72 5.92
CA GLU A 165 -11.81 -18.71 5.01
C GLU A 165 -12.29 -18.14 3.67
N GLN A 166 -12.42 -16.81 3.51
CA GLN A 166 -13.03 -16.21 2.32
C GLN A 166 -12.11 -15.20 1.63
N SER A 167 -11.71 -15.52 0.39
CA SER A 167 -10.94 -14.58 -0.44
C SER A 167 -11.85 -13.50 -1.03
N TRP A 168 -11.50 -12.24 -0.78
CA TRP A 168 -12.23 -11.07 -1.27
C TRP A 168 -11.54 -10.48 -2.50
N ASN A 169 -12.34 -10.19 -3.52
CA ASN A 169 -11.93 -9.46 -4.72
C ASN A 169 -13.07 -8.54 -5.17
N ILE A 170 -12.81 -7.70 -6.17
CA ILE A 170 -13.80 -6.73 -6.68
C ILE A 170 -15.11 -7.41 -7.09
N ARG A 171 -15.04 -8.62 -7.65
CA ARG A 171 -16.25 -9.34 -8.07
C ARG A 171 -17.07 -9.82 -6.89
N THR A 172 -16.43 -10.45 -5.89
CA THR A 172 -17.15 -10.94 -4.71
C THR A 172 -17.74 -9.80 -3.89
N ILE A 173 -17.03 -8.67 -3.77
CA ILE A 173 -17.55 -7.46 -3.13
C ILE A 173 -18.73 -6.89 -3.92
N SER A 174 -18.61 -6.76 -5.24
CA SER A 174 -19.71 -6.23 -6.09
C SER A 174 -20.96 -7.11 -6.02
N SER A 175 -20.80 -8.44 -6.04
CA SER A 175 -21.92 -9.38 -5.86
C SER A 175 -22.54 -9.27 -4.47
N GLY A 176 -21.73 -9.14 -3.41
CA GLY A 176 -22.22 -8.89 -2.05
C GLY A 176 -23.03 -7.60 -1.96
N LEU A 177 -22.55 -6.50 -2.55
CA LEU A 177 -23.25 -5.23 -2.58
C LEU A 177 -24.62 -5.33 -3.29
N LEU A 178 -24.70 -6.04 -4.42
CA LEU A 178 -25.97 -6.28 -5.11
C LEU A 178 -26.95 -7.12 -4.29
N ASN A 179 -26.44 -7.98 -3.39
CA ASN A 179 -27.25 -8.79 -2.46
C ASN A 179 -27.63 -8.05 -1.17
N GLY A 180 -27.15 -6.81 -0.98
CA GLY A 180 -27.44 -6.01 0.20
C GLY A 180 -26.40 -6.10 1.33
N ASP A 181 -25.25 -6.75 1.10
CA ASP A 181 -24.17 -6.83 2.09
C ASP A 181 -23.57 -5.45 2.41
N ARG A 182 -23.08 -5.31 3.65
CA ARG A 182 -22.42 -4.11 4.14
C ARG A 182 -20.93 -4.36 4.39
N PHE A 183 -20.08 -3.50 3.85
CA PHE A 183 -18.63 -3.63 3.89
C PHE A 183 -17.97 -2.40 4.51
N ILE A 184 -16.89 -2.63 5.25
CA ILE A 184 -15.93 -1.60 5.63
C ILE A 184 -14.61 -1.96 4.97
N LEU A 185 -14.08 -1.08 4.14
CA LEU A 185 -12.77 -1.22 3.50
C LEU A 185 -11.76 -0.33 4.21
N THR A 186 -10.82 -0.94 4.92
CA THR A 186 -9.71 -0.22 5.53
C THR A 186 -8.39 -0.53 4.84
N GLY A 187 -7.42 0.35 5.02
CA GLY A 187 -6.14 0.24 4.35
C GLY A 187 -5.23 1.41 4.65
N GLU A 188 -3.93 1.20 4.54
CA GLU A 188 -2.93 2.26 4.64
C GLU A 188 -3.02 3.28 3.49
N PHE A 189 -2.30 4.39 3.65
CA PHE A 189 -2.17 5.39 2.60
C PHE A 189 -1.47 4.76 1.37
N GLY A 190 -2.01 5.00 0.17
CA GLY A 190 -1.45 4.44 -1.06
C GLY A 190 -1.72 2.95 -1.32
N ALA A 191 -2.47 2.27 -0.44
CA ALA A 191 -2.84 0.86 -0.60
C ALA A 191 -3.94 0.60 -1.67
N GLY A 192 -4.41 1.63 -2.36
CA GLY A 192 -5.34 1.49 -3.48
C GLY A 192 -6.83 1.53 -3.15
N LYS A 193 -7.26 1.96 -1.95
CA LYS A 193 -8.68 2.02 -1.53
C LYS A 193 -9.61 2.71 -2.54
N SER A 194 -9.39 3.99 -2.83
CA SER A 194 -10.22 4.75 -3.80
C SER A 194 -10.16 4.15 -5.21
N MET A 195 -9.02 3.55 -5.58
CA MET A 195 -8.83 2.88 -6.86
C MET A 195 -9.67 1.59 -6.96
N SER A 196 -9.73 0.81 -5.88
CA SER A 196 -10.61 -0.36 -5.77
C SER A 196 -12.09 0.02 -5.74
N LEU A 197 -12.47 1.06 -4.99
CA LEU A 197 -13.86 1.55 -4.99
C LEU A 197 -14.29 2.06 -6.37
N ARG A 198 -13.40 2.76 -7.10
CA ARG A 198 -13.63 3.16 -8.49
C ARG A 198 -13.88 1.94 -9.38
N GLN A 199 -13.12 0.86 -9.19
CA GLN A 199 -13.33 -0.36 -9.96
C GLN A 199 -14.66 -1.05 -9.61
N ILE A 200 -15.03 -1.08 -8.33
CA ILE A 200 -16.35 -1.58 -7.89
C ILE A 200 -17.46 -0.76 -8.54
N PHE A 201 -17.34 0.57 -8.58
CA PHE A 201 -18.30 1.43 -9.28
C PHE A 201 -18.43 1.06 -10.76
N PHE A 202 -17.33 0.90 -11.49
CA PHE A 202 -17.40 0.53 -12.91
C PHE A 202 -17.97 -0.88 -13.13
N GLN A 203 -17.64 -1.84 -12.27
CA GLN A 203 -18.23 -3.17 -12.35
C GLN A 203 -19.75 -3.12 -12.14
N LEU A 204 -20.23 -2.42 -11.12
CA LEU A 204 -21.67 -2.28 -10.84
C LEU A 204 -22.40 -1.48 -11.93
N ARG A 205 -21.74 -0.45 -12.48
CA ARG A 205 -22.22 0.30 -13.64
C ARG A 205 -22.43 -0.62 -14.84
N ASP A 206 -21.45 -1.46 -15.15
CA ASP A 206 -21.50 -2.34 -16.31
C ASP A 206 -22.56 -3.44 -16.13
N GLU A 207 -22.74 -3.97 -14.91
CA GLU A 207 -23.84 -4.89 -14.56
C GLU A 207 -25.22 -4.24 -14.80
N TYR A 208 -25.39 -2.95 -14.47
CA TYR A 208 -26.61 -2.19 -14.74
C TYR A 208 -26.82 -1.94 -16.23
N LEU A 209 -25.80 -1.43 -16.94
CA LEU A 209 -25.88 -1.11 -18.38
C LEU A 209 -26.14 -2.35 -19.24
N GLN A 210 -25.67 -3.52 -18.81
CA GLN A 210 -25.93 -4.81 -19.46
C GLN A 210 -27.26 -5.45 -19.03
N ALA A 211 -28.11 -4.73 -18.28
CA ALA A 211 -29.42 -5.18 -17.81
C ALA A 211 -29.40 -6.50 -17.00
N ARG A 212 -28.28 -6.77 -16.31
CA ARG A 212 -28.13 -7.92 -15.39
C ARG A 212 -28.75 -7.61 -14.02
N THR A 213 -28.79 -6.34 -13.65
CA THR A 213 -29.43 -5.82 -12.43
C THR A 213 -30.19 -4.53 -12.72
N SER A 214 -31.21 -4.22 -11.90
CA SER A 214 -31.88 -2.91 -11.87
C SER A 214 -31.27 -1.95 -10.84
N ILE A 215 -30.25 -2.39 -10.10
CA ILE A 215 -29.58 -1.63 -9.06
C ILE A 215 -28.35 -0.94 -9.65
N PHE A 216 -28.15 0.35 -9.37
CA PHE A 216 -27.00 1.12 -9.86
C PHE A 216 -26.15 1.71 -8.72
N PRO A 217 -24.85 1.94 -8.90
CA PRO A 217 -23.99 2.45 -7.83
C PRO A 217 -24.09 3.97 -7.67
N ILE A 218 -24.25 4.45 -6.43
CA ILE A 218 -23.98 5.84 -6.05
C ILE A 218 -22.63 5.91 -5.34
N TYR A 219 -21.71 6.72 -5.85
CA TYR A 219 -20.38 6.90 -5.26
C TYR A 219 -20.22 8.31 -4.76
N ILE A 220 -19.99 8.48 -3.46
CA ILE A 220 -19.86 9.76 -2.77
C ILE A 220 -18.42 9.91 -2.24
N ASN A 221 -17.75 11.01 -2.61
CA ASN A 221 -16.46 11.40 -2.05
C ASN A 221 -16.69 12.11 -0.71
N LEU A 222 -16.50 11.46 0.43
CA LEU A 222 -16.91 12.02 1.73
C LEU A 222 -16.21 13.34 2.08
N ARG A 223 -14.95 13.53 1.67
CA ARG A 223 -14.22 14.80 1.83
C ARG A 223 -14.92 16.03 1.25
N GLU A 224 -15.83 15.83 0.31
CA GLU A 224 -16.60 16.90 -0.34
C GLU A 224 -17.81 17.35 0.50
N HIS A 225 -18.05 16.70 1.64
CA HIS A 225 -19.24 16.79 2.47
C HIS A 225 -18.94 17.14 3.94
N THR A 226 -17.77 17.73 4.22
CA THR A 226 -17.43 18.23 5.56
C THR A 226 -18.49 19.21 6.08
N GLY A 227 -18.90 19.02 7.33
CA GLY A 227 -19.87 19.88 8.01
C GLY A 227 -21.34 19.59 7.72
N GLN A 228 -21.66 18.55 6.93
CA GLN A 228 -23.04 18.08 6.75
C GLN A 228 -23.42 17.07 7.84
N SER A 229 -24.71 17.01 8.17
CA SER A 229 -25.27 16.01 9.08
C SER A 229 -26.40 15.19 8.45
N GLU A 230 -27.14 15.77 7.49
CA GLU A 230 -28.34 15.16 6.93
C GLU A 230 -28.05 14.29 5.69
N ALA A 231 -28.56 13.06 5.67
CA ALA A 231 -28.31 12.11 4.58
C ALA A 231 -28.81 12.62 3.22
N VAL A 232 -30.01 13.22 3.20
CA VAL A 232 -30.61 13.82 1.99
C VAL A 232 -29.74 14.95 1.44
N GLU A 233 -29.19 15.79 2.31
CA GLU A 233 -28.35 16.93 1.90
C GLU A 233 -27.03 16.45 1.29
N VAL A 234 -26.44 15.37 1.83
CA VAL A 234 -25.22 14.77 1.28
C VAL A 234 -25.47 14.24 -0.13
N ILE A 235 -26.55 13.47 -0.34
CA ILE A 235 -26.89 12.90 -1.65
C ILE A 235 -27.21 14.01 -2.66
N GLU A 236 -27.96 15.04 -2.27
CA GLU A 236 -28.28 16.14 -3.17
C GLU A 236 -27.06 17.01 -3.50
N ARG A 237 -26.22 17.32 -2.51
CA ARG A 237 -24.97 18.05 -2.76
C ARG A 237 -24.06 17.28 -3.70
N HIS A 238 -23.97 15.96 -3.52
CA HIS A 238 -23.19 15.08 -4.39
C HIS A 238 -23.67 15.20 -5.84
N ALA A 239 -24.98 15.03 -6.05
CA ALA A 239 -25.60 15.20 -7.37
C ALA A 239 -25.29 16.57 -7.99
N ARG A 240 -25.39 17.67 -7.22
CA ARG A 240 -25.07 19.01 -7.72
C ARG A 240 -23.59 19.15 -8.09
N LYS A 241 -22.67 18.60 -7.28
CA LYS A 241 -21.22 18.69 -7.51
C LYS A 241 -20.77 17.99 -8.79
N ILE A 242 -21.38 16.86 -9.12
CA ILE A 242 -21.08 16.13 -10.36
C ILE A 242 -21.79 16.70 -11.60
N GLY A 243 -22.66 17.70 -11.44
CA GLY A 243 -23.45 18.27 -12.54
C GLY A 243 -24.66 17.41 -12.95
N PHE A 244 -25.25 16.66 -12.02
CA PHE A 244 -26.49 15.91 -12.28
C PHE A 244 -27.72 16.83 -12.13
N ASP A 245 -28.56 16.89 -13.17
CA ASP A 245 -29.63 17.89 -13.29
C ASP A 245 -30.76 17.75 -12.26
N SER A 246 -31.01 16.52 -11.78
CA SER A 246 -32.15 16.23 -10.90
C SER A 246 -31.74 15.65 -9.53
N PRO A 247 -31.08 16.42 -8.63
CA PRO A 247 -30.59 15.91 -7.35
C PRO A 247 -31.62 15.16 -6.49
N SER A 248 -32.84 15.66 -6.40
CA SER A 248 -33.92 15.05 -5.60
C SER A 248 -34.36 13.68 -6.14
N SER A 249 -34.14 13.40 -7.42
CA SER A 249 -34.43 12.10 -8.03
C SER A 249 -33.49 10.99 -7.52
N LEU A 250 -32.25 11.35 -7.18
CA LEU A 250 -31.28 10.42 -6.61
C LEU A 250 -31.68 9.99 -5.19
N VAL A 251 -32.22 10.92 -4.40
CA VAL A 251 -32.79 10.63 -3.07
C VAL A 251 -33.99 9.69 -3.17
N LYS A 252 -34.86 9.90 -4.17
CA LYS A 252 -36.00 8.99 -4.43
C LYS A 252 -35.51 7.59 -4.81
N ALA A 253 -34.49 7.50 -5.66
CA ALA A 253 -33.90 6.22 -6.06
C ALA A 253 -33.27 5.47 -4.88
N TRP A 254 -32.57 6.19 -4.00
CA TRP A 254 -32.02 5.66 -2.76
C TRP A 254 -33.10 5.10 -1.83
N ARG A 255 -34.12 5.91 -1.51
CA ARG A 255 -35.25 5.47 -0.66
C ARG A 255 -36.01 4.29 -1.27
N ALA A 256 -36.06 4.24 -2.59
CA ALA A 256 -36.72 3.16 -3.30
C ALA A 256 -35.94 1.85 -3.28
N LYS A 257 -34.64 1.83 -2.91
CA LYS A 257 -33.72 0.67 -2.99
C LYS A 257 -33.26 0.32 -4.42
N PHE A 258 -33.11 1.31 -5.30
CA PHE A 258 -32.52 1.08 -6.65
C PHE A 258 -31.01 1.26 -6.69
N VAL A 259 -30.36 1.41 -5.53
CA VAL A 259 -28.98 1.86 -5.46
C VAL A 259 -28.13 0.93 -4.61
N THR A 260 -26.82 0.94 -4.85
CA THR A 260 -25.80 0.61 -3.85
C THR A 260 -25.07 1.89 -3.46
N LEU A 261 -24.56 1.97 -2.23
CA LEU A 261 -23.82 3.13 -1.76
C LEU A 261 -22.32 2.82 -1.62
N ILE A 262 -21.49 3.68 -2.21
CA ILE A 262 -20.04 3.66 -2.08
C ILE A 262 -19.63 4.98 -1.44
N LEU A 263 -19.11 4.92 -0.21
CA LEU A 263 -18.72 6.08 0.60
C LEU A 263 -17.20 6.08 0.76
N ASP A 264 -16.50 7.03 0.14
CA ASP A 264 -15.03 7.02 0.08
C ASP A 264 -14.41 8.13 0.94
N GLY A 265 -13.54 7.74 1.88
CA GLY A 265 -12.71 8.65 2.67
C GLY A 265 -13.37 9.17 3.95
N PHE A 266 -13.90 8.28 4.80
CA PHE A 266 -14.55 8.72 6.06
C PHE A 266 -13.57 9.44 7.01
N ASP A 267 -12.26 9.11 6.93
CA ASP A 267 -11.22 9.75 7.72
C ASP A 267 -11.00 11.23 7.35
N GLU A 268 -11.39 11.62 6.13
CA GLU A 268 -11.23 12.98 5.60
C GLU A 268 -12.32 13.96 6.06
N LEU A 269 -13.28 13.51 6.89
CA LEU A 269 -14.36 14.35 7.44
C LEU A 269 -13.98 15.05 8.75
N THR A 270 -12.86 14.70 9.36
CA THR A 270 -12.41 15.32 10.61
C THR A 270 -11.84 16.72 10.35
N SER A 271 -12.38 17.73 11.03
CA SER A 271 -11.92 19.12 10.91
C SER A 271 -10.58 19.32 11.62
N LEU A 272 -9.73 20.18 11.05
CA LEU A 272 -8.52 20.72 11.69
C LEU A 272 -8.90 21.30 13.07
N GLY A 273 -8.26 20.79 14.14
CA GLY A 273 -8.56 21.19 15.54
C GLY A 273 -8.59 20.03 16.56
N VAL A 274 -8.48 18.79 16.08
CA VAL A 274 -8.41 17.55 16.89
C VAL A 274 -7.15 17.47 17.78
N GLN A 275 -6.09 18.21 17.42
CA GLN A 275 -4.74 18.15 17.99
C GLN A 275 -4.61 18.53 19.49
N ARG A 276 -5.69 18.86 20.20
CA ARG A 276 -5.69 19.26 21.63
C ARG A 276 -6.72 18.55 22.52
N ALA A 277 -7.45 17.56 22.01
CA ALA A 277 -8.53 16.90 22.76
C ALA A 277 -8.04 15.60 23.44
N SER A 278 -8.53 15.33 24.66
CA SER A 278 -8.27 14.06 25.37
C SER A 278 -8.97 12.87 24.68
N TYR A 279 -8.52 11.64 24.91
CA TYR A 279 -9.04 10.39 24.31
C TYR A 279 -10.58 10.29 24.28
N ASN A 280 -11.25 10.54 25.41
CA ASN A 280 -12.72 10.52 25.47
C ASN A 280 -13.37 11.61 24.60
N ASN A 281 -12.74 12.78 24.50
CA ASN A 281 -13.21 13.86 23.64
C ASN A 281 -12.96 13.52 22.16
N LEU A 282 -11.89 12.79 21.81
CA LEU A 282 -11.60 12.37 20.43
C LEU A 282 -12.62 11.39 19.88
N LYS A 283 -12.99 10.37 20.65
CA LYS A 283 -14.07 9.44 20.29
C LYS A 283 -15.38 10.19 20.01
N ILE A 284 -15.71 11.17 20.85
CA ILE A 284 -16.90 12.03 20.68
C ILE A 284 -16.76 12.91 19.43
N ILE A 285 -15.59 13.49 19.17
CA ILE A 285 -15.31 14.34 18.00
C ILE A 285 -15.41 13.53 16.71
N ARG A 286 -14.79 12.35 16.62
CA ARG A 286 -14.91 11.44 15.47
C ARG A 286 -16.35 11.04 15.24
N ARG A 287 -17.05 10.64 16.29
CA ARG A 287 -18.48 10.30 16.20
C ARG A 287 -19.31 11.47 15.67
N ARG A 288 -19.03 12.71 16.08
CA ARG A 288 -19.69 13.92 15.55
C ARG A 288 -19.29 14.24 14.11
N ALA A 289 -18.01 14.14 13.77
CA ALA A 289 -17.51 14.38 12.41
C ALA A 289 -18.11 13.40 11.40
N LEU A 290 -18.38 12.16 11.84
CA LEU A 290 -19.00 11.11 11.05
C LEU A 290 -20.53 11.09 11.14
N GLU A 291 -21.18 12.14 11.67
CA GLU A 291 -22.65 12.21 11.75
C GLU A 291 -23.30 12.00 10.38
N ALA A 292 -22.85 12.71 9.34
CA ALA A 292 -23.37 12.52 7.98
C ALA A 292 -23.25 11.08 7.48
N VAL A 293 -22.08 10.45 7.67
CA VAL A 293 -21.85 9.06 7.24
C VAL A 293 -22.77 8.11 7.99
N ARG A 294 -22.88 8.30 9.31
CA ARG A 294 -23.75 7.52 10.17
C ARG A 294 -25.22 7.66 9.76
N GLN A 295 -25.71 8.89 9.58
CA GLN A 295 -27.09 9.15 9.16
C GLN A 295 -27.39 8.50 7.81
N ILE A 296 -26.50 8.62 6.82
CA ILE A 296 -26.66 7.94 5.53
C ILE A 296 -26.80 6.44 5.72
N ILE A 297 -25.92 5.82 6.52
CA ILE A 297 -25.92 4.38 6.73
C ILE A 297 -27.17 3.92 7.48
N THR A 298 -27.57 4.65 8.53
CA THR A 298 -28.73 4.28 9.37
C THR A 298 -30.06 4.54 8.68
N GLU A 299 -30.18 5.60 7.90
CA GLU A 299 -31.38 5.90 7.11
C GLU A 299 -31.48 5.05 5.84
N THR A 300 -30.38 4.41 5.41
CA THR A 300 -30.39 3.56 4.22
C THR A 300 -31.29 2.34 4.47
N PRO A 301 -32.31 2.11 3.61
CA PRO A 301 -33.23 1.00 3.82
C PRO A 301 -32.54 -0.37 3.84
N GLU A 302 -33.07 -1.31 4.63
CA GLU A 302 -32.56 -2.68 4.67
C GLU A 302 -32.54 -3.34 3.28
N GLY A 303 -31.49 -4.13 3.02
CA GLY A 303 -31.25 -4.79 1.73
C GLY A 303 -30.53 -3.93 0.68
N VAL A 304 -30.23 -2.66 0.98
CA VAL A 304 -29.34 -1.84 0.15
C VAL A 304 -27.89 -2.12 0.56
N GLY A 305 -27.06 -2.51 -0.41
CA GLY A 305 -25.63 -2.75 -0.18
C GLY A 305 -24.85 -1.45 0.02
N ILE A 306 -23.93 -1.47 0.97
CA ILE A 306 -23.13 -0.30 1.35
C ILE A 306 -21.67 -0.72 1.48
N ILE A 307 -20.76 0.05 0.91
CA ILE A 307 -19.33 -0.02 1.23
C ILE A 307 -18.84 1.35 1.66
N THR A 308 -18.14 1.41 2.80
CA THR A 308 -17.49 2.63 3.29
C THR A 308 -16.00 2.39 3.44
N ALA A 309 -15.16 3.36 3.08
CA ALA A 309 -13.71 3.20 3.12
C ALA A 309 -12.98 4.33 3.86
N GLY A 310 -11.87 3.97 4.50
CA GLY A 310 -10.99 4.88 5.23
C GLY A 310 -9.71 4.19 5.71
N ARG A 311 -8.99 4.80 6.66
CA ARG A 311 -7.68 4.30 7.12
C ARG A 311 -7.79 3.21 8.17
N ASP A 312 -6.84 2.25 8.16
CA ASP A 312 -6.77 1.12 9.12
C ASP A 312 -6.71 1.54 10.60
N HIS A 313 -6.09 2.68 10.90
CA HIS A 313 -5.88 3.15 12.28
C HIS A 313 -6.64 4.45 12.59
N PHE A 314 -7.74 4.69 11.87
CA PHE A 314 -8.58 5.86 12.18
C PHE A 314 -9.36 5.69 13.49
N PHE A 315 -9.70 4.46 13.87
CA PHE A 315 -10.38 4.14 15.13
C PHE A 315 -9.47 3.30 16.02
N ALA A 316 -9.61 3.42 17.34
CA ALA A 316 -8.81 2.63 18.28
C ALA A 316 -9.29 1.17 18.37
N THR A 317 -10.58 0.92 18.10
CA THR A 317 -11.19 -0.42 18.16
C THR A 317 -12.26 -0.59 17.09
N ASP A 318 -12.50 -1.84 16.67
CA ASP A 318 -13.58 -2.17 15.73
C ASP A 318 -14.97 -1.77 16.28
N ASN A 319 -15.16 -1.86 17.60
CA ASN A 319 -16.38 -1.40 18.26
C ASN A 319 -16.59 0.11 18.17
N GLU A 320 -15.51 0.90 18.27
CA GLU A 320 -15.58 2.36 18.04
C GLU A 320 -15.95 2.65 16.59
N MET A 321 -15.30 1.97 15.64
CA MET A 321 -15.55 2.11 14.21
C MET A 321 -17.02 1.83 13.86
N ALA A 322 -17.53 0.66 14.22
CA ALA A 322 -18.91 0.24 13.96
C ALA A 322 -19.91 1.25 14.55
N SER A 323 -19.68 1.65 15.81
CA SER A 323 -20.52 2.62 16.50
C SER A 323 -20.50 4.00 15.84
N ALA A 324 -19.33 4.48 15.43
CA ALA A 324 -19.16 5.80 14.82
C ALA A 324 -19.78 5.86 13.42
N LEU A 325 -19.63 4.79 12.63
CA LEU A 325 -20.20 4.68 11.28
C LEU A 325 -21.68 4.28 11.27
N GLY A 326 -22.22 3.75 12.38
CA GLY A 326 -23.62 3.27 12.45
C GLY A 326 -23.86 1.96 11.69
N LEU A 327 -22.82 1.12 11.57
CA LEU A 327 -22.92 -0.16 10.89
C LEU A 327 -23.18 -1.30 11.86
N GLU A 328 -24.20 -2.10 11.53
CA GLU A 328 -24.50 -3.38 12.15
C GLU A 328 -24.36 -4.47 11.08
N ASN A 329 -23.91 -5.67 11.46
CA ASN A 329 -23.70 -6.82 10.55
C ASN A 329 -22.89 -6.47 9.29
N TYR A 330 -21.62 -6.08 9.48
CA TYR A 330 -20.71 -5.70 8.40
C TYR A 330 -19.57 -6.71 8.22
N LYS A 331 -18.96 -6.68 7.02
CA LYS A 331 -17.75 -7.43 6.69
C LYS A 331 -16.57 -6.47 6.64
N LEU A 332 -15.57 -6.66 7.52
CA LEU A 332 -14.35 -5.85 7.53
C LEU A 332 -13.34 -6.43 6.54
N ILE A 333 -12.90 -5.60 5.61
CA ILE A 333 -12.00 -5.97 4.54
C ILE A 333 -10.80 -5.01 4.57
N LYS A 334 -9.58 -5.54 4.49
CA LYS A 334 -8.33 -4.78 4.47
C LYS A 334 -7.65 -4.89 3.11
N THR A 335 -7.15 -3.77 2.59
CA THR A 335 -6.31 -3.78 1.39
C THR A 335 -4.97 -4.47 1.68
N THR A 336 -4.47 -5.24 0.72
CA THR A 336 -3.13 -5.85 0.78
C THR A 336 -2.17 -5.17 -0.20
N ASP A 337 -0.87 -5.27 0.09
CA ASP A 337 0.19 -4.85 -0.83
C ASP A 337 0.23 -5.73 -2.10
N PHE A 338 0.88 -5.24 -3.16
CA PHE A 338 1.05 -6.05 -4.37
C PHE A 338 1.99 -7.23 -4.13
N THR A 339 1.56 -8.42 -4.56
CA THR A 339 2.45 -9.57 -4.77
C THR A 339 3.33 -9.33 -5.99
N LYS A 340 4.48 -10.02 -6.07
CA LYS A 340 5.39 -9.92 -7.22
C LYS A 340 4.69 -10.18 -8.56
N GLU A 341 3.74 -11.10 -8.59
CA GLU A 341 2.93 -11.40 -9.79
C GLU A 341 2.05 -10.22 -10.18
N GLN A 342 1.44 -9.54 -9.21
CA GLN A 342 0.64 -8.33 -9.45
C GLN A 342 1.49 -7.17 -9.95
N ILE A 343 2.72 -7.02 -9.43
CA ILE A 343 3.70 -6.06 -9.93
C ILE A 343 4.04 -6.36 -11.40
N ILE A 344 4.33 -7.61 -11.75
CA ILE A 344 4.63 -7.98 -13.15
C ILE A 344 3.43 -7.68 -14.05
N GLN A 345 2.22 -8.03 -13.61
CA GLN A 345 0.99 -7.72 -14.35
C GLN A 345 0.79 -6.21 -14.53
N PHE A 346 1.14 -5.41 -13.52
CA PHE A 346 1.11 -3.95 -13.62
C PHE A 346 1.98 -3.46 -14.77
N LEU A 347 3.25 -3.85 -14.75
CA LEU A 347 4.26 -3.31 -15.65
C LEU A 347 3.98 -3.73 -17.09
N LYS A 348 3.53 -4.98 -17.29
CA LYS A 348 3.06 -5.45 -18.60
C LYS A 348 1.95 -4.55 -19.18
N ARG A 349 0.97 -4.18 -18.36
CA ARG A 349 -0.17 -3.35 -18.79
C ARG A 349 0.19 -1.89 -19.01
N GLN A 350 1.21 -1.39 -18.33
CA GLN A 350 1.78 -0.06 -18.56
C GLN A 350 2.70 0.02 -19.81
N GLY A 351 2.79 -1.06 -20.60
CA GLY A 351 3.54 -1.08 -21.86
C GLY A 351 4.99 -1.54 -21.74
N ALA A 352 5.41 -2.10 -20.60
CA ALA A 352 6.74 -2.72 -20.50
C ALA A 352 6.80 -3.99 -21.37
N SER A 353 7.78 -4.05 -22.27
CA SER A 353 7.95 -5.16 -23.22
C SER A 353 8.35 -6.46 -22.51
N GLU A 354 7.75 -7.59 -22.91
CA GLU A 354 7.92 -8.92 -22.29
C GLU A 354 9.37 -9.41 -22.14
N LYS A 355 10.32 -8.81 -22.86
CA LYS A 355 11.63 -9.42 -23.05
C LYS A 355 12.71 -9.05 -22.03
N ASN A 356 12.54 -8.08 -21.13
CA ASN A 356 13.66 -7.67 -20.24
C ASN A 356 13.27 -6.94 -18.94
N VAL A 357 12.10 -7.18 -18.34
CA VAL A 357 11.87 -6.65 -16.98
C VAL A 357 12.42 -7.65 -15.96
N MET A 358 13.75 -7.65 -15.76
CA MET A 358 14.30 -8.17 -14.51
C MET A 358 13.83 -7.23 -13.39
N LEU A 359 12.76 -7.62 -12.71
CA LEU A 359 12.31 -6.91 -11.52
C LEU A 359 13.37 -7.05 -10.43
N PRO A 360 13.91 -5.94 -9.92
CA PRO A 360 14.82 -6.02 -8.79
C PRO A 360 14.12 -6.64 -7.58
N SER A 361 14.86 -7.43 -6.79
CA SER A 361 14.29 -8.13 -5.63
C SER A 361 13.76 -7.21 -4.54
N TRP A 362 14.19 -5.95 -4.54
CA TRP A 362 13.85 -4.91 -3.56
C TRP A 362 12.68 -4.03 -3.99
N LEU A 363 12.08 -4.27 -5.16
CA LEU A 363 11.03 -3.37 -5.63
C LEU A 363 9.92 -3.23 -4.58
N PRO A 364 9.54 -2.00 -4.18
CA PRO A 364 8.53 -1.80 -3.16
C PRO A 364 7.22 -2.47 -3.54
N THR A 365 6.47 -2.96 -2.56
CA THR A 365 5.21 -3.69 -2.77
C THR A 365 3.98 -2.79 -2.76
N LYS A 366 4.11 -1.52 -2.32
CA LYS A 366 2.98 -0.61 -2.21
C LYS A 366 2.48 -0.14 -3.58
N PRO A 367 1.19 -0.32 -3.91
CA PRO A 367 0.63 0.01 -5.23
C PRO A 367 0.88 1.44 -5.70
N LEU A 368 0.73 2.43 -4.81
CA LEU A 368 0.97 3.83 -5.13
C LEU A 368 2.42 4.09 -5.55
N LEU A 369 3.37 3.52 -4.81
CA LEU A 369 4.79 3.72 -5.07
C LEU A 369 5.19 3.07 -6.40
N ILE A 370 4.73 1.85 -6.67
CA ILE A 370 4.99 1.20 -7.97
C ILE A 370 4.33 1.97 -9.11
N SER A 371 3.09 2.44 -8.93
CA SER A 371 2.38 3.25 -9.93
C SER A 371 3.11 4.54 -10.25
N TYR A 372 3.64 5.17 -9.21
CA TYR A 372 4.50 6.35 -9.34
C TYR A 372 5.79 6.01 -10.10
N LEU A 373 6.51 4.96 -9.72
CA LEU A 373 7.79 4.61 -10.35
C LEU A 373 7.62 4.17 -11.82
N ALA A 374 6.49 3.56 -12.16
CA ALA A 374 6.17 3.18 -13.55
C ALA A 374 5.82 4.40 -14.40
N SER A 375 4.90 5.25 -13.94
CA SER A 375 4.46 6.45 -14.68
C SER A 375 5.57 7.49 -14.84
N SER A 376 6.50 7.58 -13.90
CA SER A 376 7.64 8.50 -13.98
C SER A 376 8.81 7.99 -14.84
N GLY A 377 8.73 6.76 -15.38
CA GLY A 377 9.83 6.15 -16.13
C GLY A 377 11.01 5.67 -15.27
N LEU A 378 11.02 5.97 -13.96
CA LEU A 378 12.10 5.62 -13.03
C LEU A 378 12.37 4.12 -12.95
N LEU A 379 11.34 3.28 -13.09
CA LEU A 379 11.51 1.83 -13.18
C LEU A 379 12.38 1.38 -14.35
N SER A 380 12.22 2.04 -15.51
CA SER A 380 13.03 1.73 -16.70
C SER A 380 14.48 2.17 -16.53
N GLU A 381 14.72 3.32 -15.90
CA GLU A 381 16.07 3.80 -15.58
C GLU A 381 16.80 2.88 -14.60
N VAL A 382 16.11 2.43 -13.54
CA VAL A 382 16.65 1.51 -12.54
C VAL A 382 16.97 0.13 -13.12
N SER A 383 16.11 -0.38 -14.01
CA SER A 383 16.30 -1.70 -14.63
C SER A 383 17.39 -1.71 -15.72
N THR A 384 17.69 -0.56 -16.33
CA THR A 384 18.70 -0.44 -17.40
C THR A 384 20.08 -0.03 -16.89
N ASN A 385 20.18 0.57 -15.70
CA ASN A 385 21.46 1.02 -15.14
C ASN A 385 22.12 -0.04 -14.23
N PRO A 386 23.28 -0.60 -14.62
CA PRO A 386 23.97 -1.61 -13.84
C PRO A 386 24.41 -1.16 -12.44
N GLU A 387 24.67 0.14 -12.29
CA GLU A 387 25.07 0.74 -11.01
C GLU A 387 23.91 0.90 -10.01
N LEU A 388 22.67 0.69 -10.48
CA LEU A 388 21.43 0.71 -9.70
C LEU A 388 20.84 -0.69 -9.50
N HIS A 389 21.62 -1.76 -9.66
CA HIS A 389 21.13 -3.13 -9.40
C HIS A 389 21.18 -3.53 -7.92
N THR A 390 21.88 -2.78 -7.06
CA THR A 390 21.90 -3.04 -5.62
C THR A 390 20.79 -2.28 -4.90
N ASN A 391 20.08 -2.95 -3.98
CA ASN A 391 18.89 -2.43 -3.30
C ASN A 391 19.08 -1.00 -2.74
N TYR A 392 20.16 -0.78 -1.99
CA TYR A 392 20.48 0.52 -1.39
C TYR A 392 20.75 1.62 -2.43
N SER A 393 21.45 1.29 -3.54
CA SER A 393 21.80 2.25 -4.59
C SER A 393 20.59 2.73 -5.37
N SER A 394 19.63 1.83 -5.57
CA SER A 394 18.40 2.14 -6.28
C SER A 394 17.48 2.97 -5.40
N TRP A 395 17.34 2.61 -4.13
CA TRP A 395 16.58 3.40 -3.16
C TRP A 395 17.15 4.81 -3.00
N ASP A 396 18.48 4.94 -2.91
CA ASP A 396 19.17 6.23 -2.85
C ASP A 396 18.85 7.12 -4.06
N TYR A 397 18.90 6.56 -5.27
CA TYR A 397 18.52 7.25 -6.50
C TYR A 397 17.03 7.62 -6.53
N LEU A 398 16.15 6.68 -6.17
CA LEU A 398 14.71 6.89 -6.19
C LEU A 398 14.28 7.97 -5.19
N ILE A 399 14.86 7.97 -4.00
CA ILE A 399 14.59 8.97 -2.97
C ILE A 399 14.95 10.36 -3.47
N ASP A 400 16.11 10.54 -4.11
CA ASP A 400 16.48 11.84 -4.69
C ASP A 400 15.43 12.31 -5.70
N ARG A 401 15.00 11.42 -6.60
CA ARG A 401 13.98 11.73 -7.61
C ARG A 401 12.61 12.05 -7.03
N ILE A 402 12.22 11.32 -5.98
CA ILE A 402 10.97 11.58 -5.25
C ILE A 402 11.05 12.96 -4.59
N CYS A 403 12.14 13.26 -3.86
CA CYS A 403 12.31 14.54 -3.19
C CYS A 403 12.38 15.72 -4.16
N GLU A 404 13.13 15.61 -5.26
CA GLU A 404 13.20 16.62 -6.32
C GLU A 404 11.83 16.93 -6.92
N ARG A 405 10.99 15.92 -7.06
CA ARG A 405 9.66 16.08 -7.64
C ARG A 405 8.68 16.68 -6.65
N GLU A 406 8.64 16.22 -5.41
CA GLU A 406 7.77 16.78 -4.36
C GLU A 406 8.07 18.27 -4.15
N ALA A 407 9.36 18.65 -4.16
CA ALA A 407 9.79 20.05 -4.15
C ALA A 407 9.20 20.88 -5.32
N ARG A 408 9.05 20.31 -6.52
CA ARG A 408 8.42 21.00 -7.67
C ARG A 408 6.91 21.19 -7.51
N ILE A 409 6.24 20.32 -6.77
CA ILE A 409 4.79 20.40 -6.55
C ILE A 409 4.47 21.56 -5.61
N ASP A 410 5.25 21.69 -4.53
CA ASP A 410 5.09 22.74 -3.51
C ASP A 410 6.14 23.85 -3.66
N ASN A 411 6.36 24.28 -4.93
CA ASN A 411 7.44 25.10 -5.54
C ASN A 411 7.80 26.46 -4.88
N ARG A 412 7.49 26.70 -3.61
CA ARG A 412 7.63 27.99 -2.91
C ARG A 412 8.51 27.96 -1.65
N TYR A 413 8.83 26.80 -1.06
CA TYR A 413 9.51 26.75 0.26
C TYR A 413 10.69 25.80 0.41
N LEU A 414 10.69 24.63 -0.23
CA LEU A 414 11.71 23.60 -0.03
C LEU A 414 12.21 23.07 -1.38
N ASP A 415 13.53 22.98 -1.55
CA ASP A 415 14.14 22.24 -2.65
C ASP A 415 14.30 20.75 -2.30
N GLY A 416 14.53 19.92 -3.32
CA GLY A 416 14.67 18.47 -3.13
C GLY A 416 15.75 18.06 -2.11
N PRO A 417 16.96 18.66 -2.16
CA PRO A 417 18.00 18.39 -1.18
C PRO A 417 17.60 18.74 0.26
N THR A 418 16.96 19.89 0.50
CA THR A 418 16.51 20.27 1.84
C THR A 418 15.41 19.33 2.34
N LEU A 419 14.46 18.95 1.46
CA LEU A 419 13.43 17.96 1.78
C LEU A 419 14.04 16.61 2.20
N ARG A 420 15.06 16.15 1.47
CA ARG A 420 15.81 14.93 1.80
C ARG A 420 16.50 15.06 3.17
N LYS A 421 17.11 16.20 3.50
CA LYS A 421 17.72 16.44 4.81
C LYS A 421 16.71 16.39 5.96
N ILE A 422 15.52 16.98 5.76
CA ILE A 422 14.42 16.90 6.75
C ILE A 422 14.03 15.43 6.98
N LEU A 423 13.86 14.65 5.91
CA LEU A 423 13.54 13.22 6.00
C LEU A 423 14.65 12.41 6.69
N SER A 424 15.92 12.74 6.43
CA SER A 424 17.05 12.14 7.14
C SER A 424 16.99 12.42 8.63
N ARG A 425 16.74 13.66 9.06
CA ARG A 425 16.57 13.98 10.49
C ARG A 425 15.38 13.27 11.12
N LEU A 426 14.25 13.18 10.42
CA LEU A 426 13.09 12.43 10.87
C LEU A 426 13.36 10.93 10.98
N SER A 427 14.15 10.37 10.07
CA SER A 427 14.57 8.96 10.15
C SER A 427 15.45 8.68 11.36
N THR A 428 16.27 9.65 11.79
CA THR A 428 17.04 9.57 13.04
C THR A 428 16.13 9.59 14.26
N TYR A 429 15.11 10.45 14.30
CA TYR A 429 14.11 10.44 15.39
C TYR A 429 13.28 9.16 15.44
N ALA A 430 12.94 8.61 14.27
CA ALA A 430 12.16 7.38 14.17
C ALA A 430 12.89 6.17 14.80
N ARG A 431 14.23 6.16 14.81
CA ARG A 431 15.05 5.08 15.40
C ARG A 431 14.87 4.87 16.91
N VAL A 432 14.21 5.80 17.60
CA VAL A 432 13.90 5.66 19.03
C VAL A 432 12.81 4.61 19.27
N SER A 433 11.97 4.32 18.27
CA SER A 433 10.96 3.26 18.39
C SER A 433 11.56 1.85 18.24
N ASP A 434 10.85 0.84 18.74
CA ASP A 434 11.28 -0.56 18.71
C ASP A 434 11.51 -1.08 17.28
N ASP A 435 10.73 -0.60 16.31
CA ASP A 435 10.88 -0.96 14.88
C ASP A 435 11.68 0.06 14.06
N GLY A 436 12.10 1.16 14.69
CA GLY A 436 12.82 2.26 14.04
C GLY A 436 12.07 3.02 12.93
N LEU A 437 10.76 2.80 12.76
CA LEU A 437 9.95 3.44 11.73
C LEU A 437 9.16 4.66 12.25
N GLY A 438 9.08 4.85 13.56
CA GLY A 438 8.20 5.82 14.23
C GLY A 438 7.41 5.16 15.36
N PRO A 439 6.52 5.88 16.07
CA PRO A 439 5.80 7.08 15.63
C PRO A 439 6.58 8.39 15.76
N LEU A 440 6.32 9.30 14.82
CA LEU A 440 6.84 10.67 14.76
C LEU A 440 5.72 11.66 15.05
N ALA A 441 5.80 12.37 16.16
CA ALA A 441 4.83 13.37 16.57
C ALA A 441 4.95 14.68 15.74
N PRO A 442 3.87 15.47 15.64
CA PRO A 442 3.88 16.77 14.96
C PRO A 442 5.00 17.72 15.41
N GLN A 443 5.34 17.68 16.70
CA GLN A 443 6.43 18.47 17.28
C GLN A 443 7.79 18.01 16.73
N GLN A 444 7.99 16.72 16.48
CA GLN A 444 9.20 16.20 15.87
C GLN A 444 9.30 16.60 14.39
N LEU A 445 8.18 16.65 13.67
CA LEU A 445 8.14 17.19 12.30
C LEU A 445 8.55 18.67 12.25
N SER A 446 7.96 19.48 13.13
CA SER A 446 8.27 20.90 13.24
C SER A 446 9.72 21.12 13.67
N LYS A 447 10.21 20.33 14.62
CA LYS A 447 11.58 20.39 15.12
C LYS A 447 12.59 20.03 14.03
N ALA A 448 12.39 18.93 13.31
CA ALA A 448 13.27 18.54 12.20
C ALA A 448 13.31 19.62 11.12
N PHE A 449 12.17 20.23 10.79
CA PHE A 449 12.12 21.36 9.86
C PHE A 449 12.95 22.55 10.37
N GLN A 450 12.75 22.96 11.62
CA GLN A 450 13.48 24.07 12.23
C GLN A 450 14.98 23.82 12.31
N GLU A 451 15.39 22.60 12.66
CA GLU A 451 16.80 22.18 12.74
C GLU A 451 17.51 22.28 11.38
N ILE A 452 16.82 21.93 10.29
CA ILE A 452 17.40 21.93 8.95
C ILE A 452 17.28 23.30 8.25
N CYS A 453 16.14 23.98 8.40
CA CYS A 453 15.86 25.23 7.71
C CYS A 453 16.32 26.48 8.48
N GLY A 454 16.50 26.36 9.81
CA GLY A 454 16.89 27.46 10.69
C GLY A 454 15.76 28.43 11.07
N PHE A 455 14.50 28.13 10.71
CA PHE A 455 13.32 28.93 11.05
C PHE A 455 12.10 28.02 11.28
N GLU A 456 11.09 28.54 11.99
CA GLU A 456 9.85 27.78 12.28
C GLU A 456 9.00 27.57 11.02
N ALA A 457 8.30 26.44 10.95
CA ALA A 457 7.39 26.14 9.85
C ALA A 457 6.15 27.05 9.92
N ASP A 458 5.87 27.77 8.83
CA ASP A 458 4.60 28.48 8.65
C ASP A 458 3.47 27.52 8.20
N ASP A 459 2.25 28.02 8.03
CA ASP A 459 1.09 27.20 7.64
C ASP A 459 1.30 26.45 6.32
N GLN A 460 2.07 27.01 5.37
CA GLN A 460 2.34 26.36 4.09
C GLN A 460 3.41 25.28 4.22
N ALA A 461 4.49 25.54 4.95
CA ALA A 461 5.50 24.55 5.29
C ALA A 461 4.87 23.39 6.08
N TRP A 462 3.92 23.67 6.97
CA TRP A 462 3.19 22.64 7.71
C TRP A 462 2.37 21.72 6.79
N ILE A 463 1.70 22.26 5.77
CA ILE A 463 0.98 21.45 4.78
C ILE A 463 1.94 20.55 3.98
N ALA A 464 3.14 21.04 3.65
CA ALA A 464 4.17 20.25 2.97
C ALA A 464 4.71 19.13 3.86
N LEU A 465 4.99 19.41 5.15
CA LEU A 465 5.42 18.41 6.13
C LEU A 465 4.39 17.29 6.34
N GLN A 466 3.11 17.59 6.14
CA GLN A 466 2.04 16.59 6.20
C GLN A 466 2.04 15.61 5.02
N ARG A 467 2.74 15.94 3.93
CA ARG A 467 2.79 15.18 2.66
C ARG A 467 4.18 14.62 2.35
N LEU A 468 5.06 14.60 3.34
CA LEU A 468 6.42 14.09 3.17
C LEU A 468 6.43 12.68 2.55
N PRO A 469 7.29 12.44 1.55
CA PRO A 469 7.34 11.16 0.87
C PRO A 469 7.79 10.06 1.83
N GLY A 470 7.17 8.90 1.72
CA GLY A 470 7.50 7.75 2.56
C GLY A 470 6.95 7.81 3.99
N LEU A 471 6.24 8.88 4.39
CA LEU A 471 5.60 8.99 5.70
C LEU A 471 4.08 8.83 5.57
N ALA A 472 3.51 7.90 6.34
CA ALA A 472 2.07 7.73 6.48
C ALA A 472 1.63 8.10 7.89
N THR A 473 0.39 8.58 8.05
CA THR A 473 -0.19 8.76 9.39
C THR A 473 -0.34 7.40 10.07
N TYR A 474 0.23 7.28 11.27
CA TYR A 474 0.17 6.07 12.11
C TYR A 474 -0.98 6.17 13.10
N GLU A 475 -0.95 7.14 14.02
CA GLU A 475 -2.08 7.43 14.90
C GLU A 475 -2.72 8.76 14.52
N VAL A 476 -3.99 8.69 14.12
CA VAL A 476 -4.76 9.89 13.76
C VAL A 476 -4.99 10.81 14.98
N GLU A 477 -5.02 10.26 16.20
CA GLU A 477 -5.26 11.01 17.45
C GLU A 477 -4.13 11.97 17.79
N ALA A 478 -2.90 11.45 17.74
CA ALA A 478 -1.69 12.20 18.04
C ALA A 478 -1.11 12.88 16.78
N ASP A 479 -1.77 12.71 15.63
CA ASP A 479 -1.28 13.11 14.30
C ASP A 479 0.16 12.63 14.06
N THR A 480 0.45 11.41 14.54
CA THR A 480 1.78 10.82 14.42
C THR A 480 1.96 10.22 13.03
N LYS A 481 3.18 10.27 12.53
CA LYS A 481 3.57 9.63 11.26
C LYS A 481 4.54 8.49 11.48
N LYS A 482 4.59 7.57 10.53
CA LYS A 482 5.52 6.45 10.52
C LYS A 482 6.00 6.22 9.09
N PHE A 483 7.26 5.80 8.95
CA PHE A 483 7.80 5.43 7.66
C PHE A 483 7.08 4.19 7.12
N ILE A 484 6.84 4.16 5.81
CA ILE A 484 6.06 3.11 5.16
C ILE A 484 6.85 1.86 4.80
N ASP A 485 8.18 1.94 4.83
CA ASP A 485 9.11 0.92 4.34
C ASP A 485 10.44 0.99 5.10
N ASP A 486 10.96 -0.16 5.51
CA ASP A 486 12.19 -0.27 6.30
C ASP A 486 13.46 0.02 5.47
N GLU A 487 13.55 -0.52 4.25
CA GLU A 487 14.71 -0.29 3.38
C GLU A 487 14.83 1.21 3.02
N MET A 488 13.68 1.84 2.75
CA MET A 488 13.60 3.28 2.49
C MET A 488 14.08 4.10 3.69
N VAL A 489 13.66 3.78 4.92
CA VAL A 489 14.07 4.54 6.10
C VAL A 489 15.56 4.37 6.38
N GLN A 490 16.13 3.18 6.18
CA GLN A 490 17.57 2.97 6.31
C GLN A 490 18.37 3.87 5.36
N VAL A 491 17.91 4.02 4.11
CA VAL A 491 18.56 4.95 3.18
C VAL A 491 18.43 6.40 3.62
N TYR A 492 17.32 6.82 4.24
CA TYR A 492 17.24 8.17 4.84
C TYR A 492 18.22 8.36 6.00
N ARG A 493 18.40 7.35 6.86
CA ARG A 493 19.31 7.38 8.02
C ARG A 493 20.76 7.65 7.61
N SER A 494 21.15 7.28 6.38
CA SER A 494 22.49 7.58 5.84
C SER A 494 22.80 9.08 5.80
N GLY A 495 21.80 9.97 5.70
CA GLY A 495 22.01 11.41 5.54
C GLY A 495 22.68 12.06 6.75
N ASP A 496 22.14 11.86 7.96
CA ASP A 496 22.72 12.44 9.19
C ASP A 496 24.11 11.85 9.50
N ILE A 497 24.34 10.56 9.18
CA ILE A 497 25.65 9.92 9.32
C ILE A 497 26.65 10.54 8.36
N MET A 498 26.27 10.76 7.10
CA MET A 498 27.12 11.40 6.10
C MET A 498 27.44 12.86 6.45
N ASP A 499 26.45 13.63 6.89
CA ASP A 499 26.65 15.02 7.33
C ASP A 499 27.63 15.06 8.53
N PHE A 500 27.53 14.11 9.47
CA PHE A 500 28.48 13.97 10.58
C PHE A 500 29.90 13.57 10.12
N ILE A 501 30.03 12.65 9.17
CA ILE A 501 31.35 12.24 8.65
C ILE A 501 32.05 13.42 7.94
N GLN A 502 31.27 14.28 7.27
CA GLN A 502 31.80 15.45 6.56
C GLN A 502 32.22 16.58 7.50
N ASP A 503 31.43 16.85 8.55
CA ASP A 503 31.71 17.92 9.53
C ASP A 503 31.42 17.48 10.97
N PRO A 504 32.29 16.63 11.55
CA PRO A 504 32.05 16.03 12.87
C PRO A 504 32.13 17.07 13.99
N TYR A 505 32.96 18.10 13.84
CA TYR A 505 33.13 19.13 14.86
C TYR A 505 31.88 20.00 15.01
N THR A 506 31.32 20.48 13.90
CA THR A 506 30.08 21.27 13.94
C THR A 506 28.92 20.43 14.47
N ALA A 507 28.76 19.19 13.99
CA ALA A 507 27.69 18.31 14.43
C ALA A 507 27.71 18.02 15.95
N LEU A 508 28.90 17.87 16.55
CA LEU A 508 29.03 17.67 18.01
C LEU A 508 28.72 18.93 18.83
N THR A 509 28.83 20.12 18.24
CA THR A 509 28.42 21.38 18.92
C THR A 509 26.91 21.62 18.85
N GLN A 510 26.20 20.96 17.93
CA GLN A 510 24.75 21.07 17.79
C GLN A 510 24.06 20.19 18.84
N GLN A 511 23.39 20.84 19.81
CA GLN A 511 22.64 20.13 20.86
C GLN A 511 21.51 19.29 20.28
N GLU A 512 20.91 19.76 19.20
CA GLU A 512 19.83 19.12 18.49
C GLU A 512 20.26 17.77 17.91
N PHE A 513 21.39 17.74 17.20
CA PHE A 513 21.97 16.54 16.62
C PHE A 513 22.37 15.54 17.73
N THR A 514 23.14 16.01 18.72
CA THR A 514 23.61 15.15 19.82
C THR A 514 22.45 14.60 20.66
N SER A 515 21.40 15.39 20.89
CA SER A 515 20.19 14.95 21.59
C SER A 515 19.45 13.86 20.80
N ALA A 516 19.35 13.99 19.48
CA ALA A 516 18.69 13.03 18.61
C ALA A 516 19.36 11.65 18.72
N PHE A 517 20.70 11.61 18.59
CA PHE A 517 21.46 10.35 18.66
C PHE A 517 21.54 9.76 20.07
N SER A 518 21.46 10.59 21.12
CA SER A 518 21.58 10.11 22.50
C SER A 518 20.40 9.28 22.99
N GLN A 519 19.25 9.35 22.30
CA GLN A 519 18.02 8.63 22.66
C GLN A 519 17.88 7.32 21.90
N ILE A 520 18.77 7.05 20.95
CA ILE A 520 18.69 5.88 20.08
C ILE A 520 19.35 4.70 20.78
N GLY A 521 18.70 3.54 20.70
CA GLY A 521 19.24 2.26 21.17
C GLY A 521 19.68 1.33 20.05
N SER A 522 19.38 1.62 18.79
CA SER A 522 19.62 0.71 17.64
C SER A 522 20.67 1.27 16.67
N THR A 523 21.14 0.42 15.75
CA THR A 523 21.99 0.82 14.60
C THR A 523 21.16 1.37 13.44
N ALA A 524 21.83 1.98 12.45
CA ALA A 524 21.16 2.57 11.29
C ALA A 524 20.65 1.55 10.27
N GLY A 525 21.19 0.33 10.28
CA GLY A 525 20.90 -0.75 9.32
C GLY A 525 21.89 -0.83 8.15
N ASP A 526 22.02 -2.01 7.55
CA ASP A 526 23.00 -2.30 6.50
C ASP A 526 22.89 -1.36 5.28
N TYR A 527 21.67 -0.94 4.90
CA TYR A 527 21.47 -0.10 3.71
C TYR A 527 21.99 1.31 3.95
N ALA A 528 21.84 1.83 5.17
CA ALA A 528 22.38 3.13 5.56
C ALA A 528 23.91 3.14 5.41
N ILE A 529 24.56 2.08 5.91
CA ILE A 529 26.01 1.91 5.88
C ILE A 529 26.52 1.75 4.44
N ASP A 530 25.85 0.92 3.62
CA ASP A 530 26.21 0.73 2.21
C ASP A 530 26.11 2.05 1.41
N VAL A 531 25.09 2.87 1.65
CA VAL A 531 24.98 4.21 1.03
C VAL A 531 26.12 5.13 1.50
N CYS A 532 26.44 5.13 2.79
CA CYS A 532 27.54 5.93 3.31
C CYS A 532 28.87 5.54 2.66
N ILE A 533 29.17 4.24 2.57
CA ILE A 533 30.40 3.73 1.93
C ILE A 533 30.44 4.13 0.45
N LYS A 534 29.32 4.02 -0.27
CA LYS A 534 29.24 4.41 -1.68
C LYS A 534 29.51 5.90 -1.89
N LYS A 535 29.00 6.76 -0.99
CA LYS A 535 29.12 8.23 -1.12
C LYS A 535 30.39 8.80 -0.47
N CYS A 536 31.05 8.08 0.42
CA CYS A 536 32.27 8.52 1.07
C CYS A 536 33.44 8.60 0.07
N PRO A 537 34.12 9.76 -0.06
CA PRO A 537 35.35 9.87 -0.83
C PRO A 537 36.46 8.95 -0.28
N PRO A 538 37.42 8.48 -1.11
CA PRO A 538 38.53 7.62 -0.66
C PRO A 538 39.40 8.24 0.46
N GLN A 539 39.46 9.57 0.52
CA GLN A 539 40.23 10.33 1.53
C GLN A 539 39.58 10.31 2.93
N THR A 540 38.32 9.87 3.03
CA THR A 540 37.52 9.84 4.27
C THR A 540 37.91 8.66 5.18
N VAL A 541 38.61 7.66 4.64
CA VAL A 541 39.11 6.48 5.38
C VAL A 541 40.05 6.86 6.53
N SER A 542 40.93 7.86 6.32
CA SER A 542 41.76 8.44 7.37
C SER A 542 40.96 9.26 8.38
N SER A 543 39.84 9.85 7.96
CA SER A 543 38.95 10.65 8.82
C SER A 543 38.16 9.79 9.79
N ILE A 544 37.75 8.58 9.42
CA ILE A 544 36.95 7.69 10.27
C ILE A 544 37.69 7.32 11.57
N HIS A 545 39.00 7.09 11.49
CA HIS A 545 39.84 6.85 12.67
C HIS A 545 39.83 8.06 13.64
N ALA A 546 40.00 9.27 13.11
CA ALA A 546 39.94 10.50 13.89
C ALA A 546 38.53 10.76 14.46
N ILE A 547 37.48 10.43 13.71
CA ILE A 547 36.09 10.52 14.15
C ILE A 547 35.82 9.58 15.33
N MET A 548 36.27 8.32 15.26
CA MET A 548 36.13 7.37 16.37
C MET A 548 36.84 7.85 17.64
N GLN A 549 38.03 8.42 17.49
CA GLN A 549 38.76 9.03 18.62
C GLN A 549 38.00 10.24 19.20
N LEU A 550 37.42 11.08 18.34
CA LEU A 550 36.62 12.23 18.77
C LEU A 550 35.38 11.79 19.55
N LEU A 551 34.66 10.78 19.07
CA LEU A 551 33.46 10.23 19.70
C LEU A 551 33.72 9.57 21.06
N GLN A 552 34.96 9.19 21.37
CA GLN A 552 35.32 8.67 22.70
C GLN A 552 34.99 9.67 23.82
N GLY A 553 35.10 10.98 23.55
CA GLY A 553 34.73 12.04 24.49
C GLY A 553 33.23 12.21 24.73
N HIS A 554 32.38 11.46 24.00
CA HIS A 554 30.93 11.62 24.00
C HIS A 554 30.23 10.29 24.37
N PRO A 555 30.13 9.96 25.68
CA PRO A 555 29.59 8.67 26.13
C PRO A 555 28.11 8.47 25.78
N SER A 556 27.32 9.54 25.61
CA SER A 556 25.91 9.45 25.26
C SER A 556 25.63 9.09 23.80
N LEU A 557 26.63 9.10 22.91
CA LEU A 557 26.45 8.91 21.47
C LEU A 557 26.74 7.47 21.02
N ASN A 558 26.29 6.47 21.79
CA ASN A 558 26.63 5.06 21.53
C ASN A 558 26.08 4.53 20.21
N SER A 559 24.87 4.89 19.81
CA SER A 559 24.34 4.51 18.48
C SER A 559 25.14 5.11 17.33
N LEU A 560 25.63 6.36 17.46
CA LEU A 560 26.49 6.95 16.43
C LEU A 560 27.85 6.26 16.38
N LYS A 561 28.46 5.95 17.53
CA LYS A 561 29.68 5.14 17.58
C LYS A 561 29.47 3.77 16.94
N ALA A 562 28.34 3.12 17.19
CA ALA A 562 27.97 1.86 16.58
C ALA A 562 27.85 1.98 15.05
N ASP A 563 27.17 3.02 14.55
CA ASP A 563 27.02 3.26 13.12
C ASP A 563 28.39 3.46 12.44
N ILE A 564 29.28 4.26 13.04
CA ILE A 564 30.65 4.50 12.51
C ILE A 564 31.53 3.24 12.63
N ALA A 565 31.38 2.46 13.70
CA ALA A 565 32.09 1.19 13.86
C ALA A 565 31.65 0.17 12.79
N THR A 566 30.34 0.01 12.57
CA THR A 566 29.80 -0.85 11.51
C THR A 566 30.30 -0.40 10.13
N LEU A 567 30.29 0.91 9.86
CA LEU A 567 30.85 1.46 8.63
C LEU A 567 32.33 1.11 8.45
N SER A 568 33.13 1.24 9.52
CA SER A 568 34.55 0.88 9.50
C SER A 568 34.75 -0.60 9.20
N ILE A 569 33.94 -1.47 9.81
CA ILE A 569 34.00 -2.92 9.61
C ILE A 569 33.63 -3.29 8.17
N HIS A 570 32.52 -2.75 7.64
CA HIS A 570 32.09 -2.98 6.26
C HIS A 570 33.09 -2.44 5.23
N ALA A 571 33.74 -1.31 5.53
CA ALA A 571 34.78 -0.72 4.69
C ALA A 571 36.17 -1.37 4.87
N SER A 572 36.28 -2.41 5.72
CA SER A 572 37.52 -3.11 6.05
C SER A 572 38.63 -2.21 6.62
N LEU A 573 38.26 -1.29 7.50
CA LEU A 573 39.16 -0.32 8.13
C LEU A 573 39.48 -0.74 9.56
N PRO A 574 40.77 -0.70 9.98
CA PRO A 574 41.13 -1.07 11.35
C PRO A 574 40.61 -0.04 12.36
N ILE A 575 40.38 -0.48 13.60
CA ILE A 575 40.07 0.36 14.75
C ILE A 575 41.00 -0.05 15.89
N LYS A 576 42.08 0.71 16.05
CA LYS A 576 43.16 0.42 17.02
C LYS A 576 43.02 1.17 18.35
N TYR A 577 42.26 2.25 18.37
CA TYR A 577 42.06 3.05 19.57
C TYR A 577 40.89 2.53 20.39
N THR A 578 41.00 2.66 21.72
CA THR A 578 39.98 2.22 22.65
C THR A 578 38.70 3.02 22.49
N CYS A 579 37.66 2.39 21.96
CA CYS A 579 36.31 2.95 21.86
C CYS A 579 35.32 1.96 22.45
N GLU A 580 34.55 2.42 23.43
CA GLU A 580 33.47 1.66 24.05
C GLU A 580 32.11 2.08 23.48
N ILE A 581 31.35 1.08 23.06
CA ILE A 581 29.96 1.17 22.60
C ILE A 581 29.12 0.42 23.61
N GLU A 582 28.20 1.11 24.27
CA GLU A 582 27.38 0.54 25.32
C GLU A 582 25.88 0.55 24.96
N GLY A 583 25.19 -0.56 25.20
CA GLY A 583 23.73 -0.61 25.21
C GLY A 583 23.05 -0.54 23.85
N VAL A 584 23.72 -0.95 22.76
CA VAL A 584 23.19 -0.84 21.39
C VAL A 584 22.69 -2.18 20.85
N PHE A 585 21.57 -2.14 20.12
CA PHE A 585 20.95 -3.25 19.41
C PHE A 585 21.39 -3.28 17.93
N PHE A 586 22.12 -4.33 17.56
CA PHE A 586 22.56 -4.66 16.20
C PHE A 586 21.62 -5.70 15.59
N SER A 587 20.36 -5.30 15.37
CA SER A 587 19.31 -6.19 14.85
C SER A 587 19.30 -6.27 13.31
N ASP A 588 19.47 -5.13 12.65
CA ASP A 588 19.38 -4.99 11.18
C ASP A 588 20.75 -4.93 10.48
N VAL A 589 21.79 -5.39 11.19
CA VAL A 589 23.18 -5.35 10.75
C VAL A 589 23.83 -6.69 11.02
N THR A 590 24.50 -7.24 10.01
CA THR A 590 25.35 -8.43 10.18
C THR A 590 26.78 -7.98 10.47
N LEU A 591 27.28 -8.25 11.68
CA LEU A 591 28.64 -7.85 12.05
C LEU A 591 29.67 -8.85 11.48
N ASN A 592 30.30 -8.51 10.35
CA ASN A 592 31.29 -9.39 9.71
C ASN A 592 32.74 -9.06 10.13
N LEU A 593 33.35 -9.94 10.92
CA LEU A 593 34.70 -9.81 11.48
C LEU A 593 35.70 -10.64 10.65
N GLU A 594 36.18 -10.08 9.54
CA GLU A 594 37.15 -10.72 8.64
C GLU A 594 38.60 -10.71 9.17
N ASN A 595 39.38 -11.77 8.88
CA ASN A 595 40.81 -11.96 9.26
C ASN A 595 41.81 -10.84 8.90
N THR A 596 41.40 -9.84 8.14
CA THR A 596 42.34 -8.86 7.58
C THR A 596 42.37 -7.54 8.34
N ILE A 597 41.52 -7.37 9.36
CA ILE A 597 41.27 -6.08 10.01
C ILE A 597 41.52 -6.19 11.51
N ASP A 598 42.32 -5.25 12.03
CA ASP A 598 42.56 -5.10 13.46
C ASP A 598 41.46 -4.24 14.08
N LEU A 599 40.57 -4.87 14.84
CA LEU A 599 39.44 -4.25 15.56
C LEU A 599 39.65 -4.29 17.07
N SER A 600 40.88 -4.52 17.52
CA SER A 600 41.23 -4.74 18.94
C SER A 600 40.89 -3.56 19.85
N GLY A 601 40.78 -2.35 19.30
CA GLY A 601 40.39 -1.14 20.01
C GLY A 601 38.90 -1.04 20.33
N LEU A 602 38.04 -1.83 19.68
CA LEU A 602 36.60 -1.80 19.94
C LEU A 602 36.22 -2.64 21.16
N THR A 603 35.38 -2.06 22.01
CA THR A 603 34.71 -2.76 23.11
C THR A 603 33.20 -2.56 23.00
N PHE A 604 32.45 -3.64 22.90
CA PHE A 604 31.00 -3.67 22.99
C PHE A 604 30.62 -4.08 24.41
N SER A 605 29.87 -3.24 25.11
CA SER A 605 29.39 -3.46 26.47
C SER A 605 27.87 -3.50 26.49
N ASN A 606 27.23 -4.47 27.15
CA ASN A 606 25.77 -4.54 27.27
C ASN A 606 25.01 -4.46 25.92
N CYS A 607 25.61 -4.93 24.82
CA CYS A 607 25.03 -4.84 23.48
C CYS A 607 24.30 -6.14 23.09
N TYR A 608 23.34 -6.01 22.18
CA TYR A 608 22.63 -7.13 21.57
C TYR A 608 22.99 -7.26 20.09
N PHE A 609 23.24 -8.48 19.61
CA PHE A 609 23.53 -8.78 18.22
C PHE A 609 22.63 -9.90 17.71
N SER A 610 22.00 -9.69 16.55
CA SER A 610 21.28 -10.77 15.89
C SER A 610 22.23 -11.78 15.25
N ILE A 611 23.21 -11.32 14.47
CA ILE A 611 24.18 -12.18 13.79
C ILE A 611 25.60 -11.57 13.87
N VAL A 612 26.56 -12.37 14.36
CA VAL A 612 27.99 -12.05 14.30
C VAL A 612 28.70 -13.12 13.47
N GLU A 613 29.42 -12.70 12.43
CA GLU A 613 30.19 -13.61 11.58
C GLU A 613 31.69 -13.42 11.82
N VAL A 614 32.41 -14.50 12.13
CA VAL A 614 33.86 -14.46 12.37
C VAL A 614 34.58 -15.34 11.36
N ASP A 615 35.32 -14.73 10.42
CA ASP A 615 36.10 -15.48 9.42
C ASP A 615 37.59 -15.47 9.75
N ASN A 616 38.09 -16.53 10.40
CA ASN A 616 39.51 -16.82 10.62
C ASN A 616 40.33 -15.68 11.26
N ASN A 617 39.71 -14.67 11.87
CA ASN A 617 40.41 -13.53 12.44
C ASN A 617 41.12 -13.93 13.74
N PRO A 618 42.43 -13.64 13.91
CA PRO A 618 43.12 -14.02 15.11
C PRO A 618 42.50 -13.33 16.33
N PRO A 619 42.42 -14.03 17.49
CA PRO A 619 41.76 -13.51 18.67
C PRO A 619 42.22 -12.11 19.08
N GLU A 620 43.49 -11.75 18.90
CA GLU A 620 44.02 -10.43 19.24
C GLU A 620 43.33 -9.27 18.49
N ASN A 621 42.96 -9.48 17.23
CA ASN A 621 42.38 -8.48 16.33
C ASN A 621 40.86 -8.34 16.52
N LEU A 622 40.22 -9.26 17.25
CA LEU A 622 38.79 -9.19 17.50
C LEU A 622 38.42 -8.05 18.46
N PRO A 623 37.23 -7.45 18.31
CA PRO A 623 36.67 -6.57 19.32
C PRO A 623 36.42 -7.34 20.63
N THR A 624 36.34 -6.61 21.73
CA THR A 624 35.97 -7.18 23.03
C THR A 624 34.46 -7.07 23.22
N PHE A 625 33.77 -8.19 23.42
CA PHE A 625 32.37 -8.27 23.82
C PHE A 625 32.30 -8.49 25.33
N LYS A 626 31.57 -7.61 26.03
CA LYS A 626 31.43 -7.61 27.48
C LYS A 626 29.96 -7.52 27.85
N ASP A 627 29.50 -8.50 28.63
CA ASP A 627 28.10 -8.55 29.12
C ASP A 627 27.08 -8.42 27.95
N CYS A 628 27.42 -8.98 26.78
CA CYS A 628 26.60 -8.89 25.55
C CYS A 628 25.72 -10.13 25.36
N ILE A 629 24.72 -10.01 24.47
CA ILE A 629 23.89 -11.12 23.98
C ILE A 629 24.06 -11.24 22.47
N ILE A 630 24.36 -12.44 21.98
CA ILE A 630 24.46 -12.75 20.55
C ILE A 630 23.47 -13.87 20.25
N THR A 631 22.51 -13.62 19.36
CA THR A 631 21.54 -14.65 18.96
C THR A 631 22.22 -15.74 18.13
N GLU A 632 22.90 -15.39 17.04
CA GLU A 632 23.63 -16.36 16.21
C GLU A 632 25.09 -15.92 16.04
N ILE A 633 26.03 -16.84 16.29
CA ILE A 633 27.44 -16.66 15.91
C ILE A 633 27.87 -17.68 14.86
N SER A 634 28.50 -17.20 13.79
CA SER A 634 29.12 -18.03 12.76
C SER A 634 30.65 -17.95 12.83
N GLY A 635 31.32 -19.08 12.59
CA GLY A 635 32.78 -19.21 12.68
C GLY A 635 33.30 -19.97 13.91
N TYR A 636 32.44 -20.22 14.91
CA TYR A 636 32.73 -21.06 16.08
C TYR A 636 31.70 -22.18 16.23
N THR A 637 32.12 -23.36 16.68
CA THR A 637 31.23 -24.54 16.73
C THR A 637 30.56 -24.73 18.09
N ASN A 638 31.18 -24.22 19.15
CA ASN A 638 30.71 -24.33 20.52
C ASN A 638 31.37 -23.24 21.40
N SER A 639 30.94 -23.16 22.66
CA SER A 639 31.44 -22.15 23.61
C SER A 639 32.91 -22.31 24.00
N ASP A 640 33.48 -23.51 23.89
CA ASP A 640 34.88 -23.77 24.25
C ASP A 640 35.86 -23.25 23.18
N ASP A 641 35.42 -23.13 21.94
CA ASP A 641 36.21 -22.59 20.83
C ASP A 641 36.36 -21.06 20.88
N LEU A 642 35.54 -20.37 21.68
CA LEU A 642 35.55 -18.92 21.77
C LEU A 642 36.77 -18.39 22.53
N PRO A 643 37.41 -17.33 22.03
CA PRO A 643 38.47 -16.66 22.78
C PRO A 643 37.88 -15.96 24.02
N LYS A 644 37.93 -16.63 25.17
CA LYS A 644 37.37 -16.17 26.46
C LYS A 644 37.85 -14.78 26.89
N ILE A 645 39.01 -14.34 26.40
CA ILE A 645 39.55 -13.00 26.68
C ILE A 645 38.81 -11.88 25.93
N LYS A 646 38.14 -12.22 24.83
CA LYS A 646 37.36 -11.30 23.99
C LYS A 646 35.85 -11.42 24.20
N PHE A 647 35.35 -12.55 24.70
CA PHE A 647 33.93 -12.75 25.00
C PHE A 647 33.71 -12.87 26.51
N LEU A 648 33.67 -11.73 27.19
CA LEU A 648 33.55 -11.61 28.64
C LEU A 648 32.07 -11.62 29.04
N LYS A 649 31.63 -12.64 29.79
CA LYS A 649 30.24 -12.78 30.25
C LYS A 649 29.20 -12.58 29.12
N THR A 650 29.54 -13.00 27.92
CA THR A 650 28.68 -12.87 26.74
C THR A 650 27.84 -14.12 26.58
N GLU A 651 26.54 -13.96 26.43
CA GLU A 651 25.60 -15.05 26.17
C GLU A 651 25.47 -15.26 24.65
N ILE A 652 25.57 -16.51 24.22
CA ILE A 652 25.40 -16.90 22.81
C ILE A 652 24.29 -17.95 22.76
N GLN A 653 23.23 -17.66 22.00
CA GLN A 653 22.03 -18.51 21.93
C GLN A 653 22.25 -19.67 20.96
N GLU A 654 22.74 -19.39 19.75
CA GLU A 654 22.94 -20.37 18.69
C GLU A 654 24.36 -20.29 18.09
N TYR A 655 24.96 -21.46 17.91
CA TYR A 655 26.22 -21.63 17.17
C TYR A 655 25.89 -22.23 15.81
N SER A 656 26.09 -21.46 14.74
CA SER A 656 25.86 -21.98 13.40
C SER A 656 27.08 -22.81 12.97
N ASN A 657 26.98 -24.12 13.10
CA ASN A 657 28.01 -25.06 12.66
C ASN A 657 27.81 -25.39 11.17
N GLN A 658 27.89 -24.37 10.30
CA GLN A 658 28.09 -24.65 8.88
C GLN A 658 29.61 -24.82 8.66
N PRO A 659 30.08 -25.69 7.76
CA PRO A 659 31.48 -25.75 7.36
C PRO A 659 31.81 -24.46 6.59
N GLN A 660 32.01 -23.39 7.35
CA GLN A 660 31.94 -22.02 6.87
C GLN A 660 33.28 -21.31 7.04
N THR A 661 34.41 -22.02 7.04
CA THR A 661 35.71 -21.38 6.79
C THR A 661 36.30 -21.94 5.50
N ASN A 662 37.02 -21.10 4.74
CA ASN A 662 37.73 -21.58 3.55
C ASN A 662 38.69 -22.74 3.88
N ALA A 663 39.19 -22.80 5.13
CA ALA A 663 40.00 -23.89 5.65
C ALA A 663 39.18 -25.19 5.89
N ALA A 664 37.97 -25.08 6.44
CA ALA A 664 37.06 -26.22 6.60
C ALA A 664 36.66 -26.81 5.24
N ILE A 665 36.24 -25.96 4.28
CA ILE A 665 35.89 -26.37 2.90
C ILE A 665 37.06 -27.12 2.24
N ARG A 666 38.30 -26.69 2.50
CA ARG A 666 39.50 -27.34 1.97
C ARG A 666 39.75 -28.73 2.51
N ASN A 667 39.42 -28.95 3.78
CA ASN A 667 39.62 -30.23 4.48
C ASN A 667 38.50 -31.25 4.19
N GLU A 668 37.44 -30.86 3.49
CA GLU A 668 36.38 -31.77 3.09
C GLU A 668 36.80 -32.72 1.96
N SER A 669 36.28 -33.94 1.97
CA SER A 669 36.49 -34.97 0.95
C SER A 669 35.57 -34.79 -0.27
N ILE A 670 35.63 -33.62 -0.92
CA ILE A 670 34.92 -33.27 -2.16
C ILE A 670 35.88 -32.89 -3.29
N SER A 671 35.38 -32.80 -4.52
CA SER A 671 36.19 -32.45 -5.69
C SER A 671 36.78 -31.03 -5.58
N THR A 672 37.92 -30.80 -6.24
CA THR A 672 38.60 -29.50 -6.20
C THR A 672 37.71 -28.35 -6.70
N GLY A 673 36.90 -28.58 -7.73
CA GLY A 673 35.96 -27.60 -8.27
C GLY A 673 34.78 -27.32 -7.35
N GLU A 674 34.25 -28.32 -6.64
CA GLU A 674 33.26 -28.06 -5.58
C GLU A 674 33.86 -27.19 -4.46
N LYS A 675 35.12 -27.44 -4.07
CA LYS A 675 35.81 -26.61 -3.07
C LYS A 675 35.93 -25.17 -3.54
N VAL A 676 36.38 -24.96 -4.78
CA VAL A 676 36.53 -23.61 -5.35
C VAL A 676 35.17 -22.92 -5.47
N LEU A 677 34.11 -23.63 -5.90
CA LEU A 677 32.75 -23.09 -5.96
C LEU A 677 32.25 -22.65 -4.59
N LEU A 678 32.37 -23.49 -3.56
CA LEU A 678 31.94 -23.16 -2.20
C LEU A 678 32.71 -21.96 -1.63
N ILE A 679 34.01 -21.84 -1.93
CA ILE A 679 34.82 -20.68 -1.55
C ILE A 679 34.35 -19.41 -2.27
N ILE A 680 34.04 -19.47 -3.56
CA ILE A 680 33.51 -18.33 -4.33
C ILE A 680 32.15 -17.89 -3.80
N LEU A 681 31.23 -18.84 -3.61
CA LEU A 681 29.90 -18.59 -3.05
C LEU A 681 30.00 -17.97 -1.67
N ARG A 682 30.87 -18.48 -0.80
CA ARG A 682 31.13 -17.87 0.52
C ARG A 682 31.68 -16.45 0.41
N LYS A 683 32.70 -16.22 -0.41
CA LYS A 683 33.34 -14.90 -0.58
C LYS A 683 32.36 -13.83 -1.07
N ILE A 684 31.40 -14.21 -1.91
CA ILE A 684 30.48 -13.26 -2.54
C ILE A 684 29.15 -13.19 -1.78
N PHE A 685 28.57 -14.30 -1.34
CA PHE A 685 27.24 -14.31 -0.71
C PHE A 685 27.25 -14.21 0.81
N LEU A 686 28.32 -14.63 1.48
CA LEU A 686 28.38 -14.57 2.95
C LEU A 686 29.28 -13.43 3.41
N GLN A 687 30.48 -13.32 2.84
CA GLN A 687 31.47 -12.35 3.31
C GLN A 687 31.25 -10.93 2.79
N SER A 688 30.64 -10.76 1.63
CA SER A 688 30.54 -9.44 1.00
C SER A 688 29.29 -9.31 0.15
N LEU A 689 28.17 -9.05 0.83
CA LEU A 689 26.88 -8.79 0.20
C LEU A 689 26.87 -7.54 -0.70
N GLY A 690 27.89 -6.68 -0.60
CA GLY A 690 28.14 -5.52 -1.48
C GLY A 690 29.00 -5.83 -2.72
N GLY A 691 29.54 -7.05 -2.82
CA GLY A 691 30.32 -7.56 -3.95
C GLY A 691 31.83 -7.61 -3.73
N ARG A 692 32.50 -8.53 -4.45
CA ARG A 692 33.95 -8.76 -4.37
C ARG A 692 34.66 -8.41 -5.66
N SER A 693 35.80 -7.73 -5.55
CA SER A 693 36.69 -7.57 -6.71
C SER A 693 37.09 -8.92 -7.28
N GLU A 694 37.15 -9.02 -8.60
CA GLU A 694 37.56 -10.23 -9.32
C GLU A 694 38.91 -10.74 -8.82
N SER A 695 39.87 -9.84 -8.60
CA SER A 695 41.19 -10.17 -8.03
C SER A 695 41.11 -10.84 -6.65
N ALA A 696 40.09 -10.55 -5.84
CA ALA A 696 39.92 -11.12 -4.50
C ALA A 696 39.43 -12.56 -4.53
N LEU A 697 38.76 -12.98 -5.61
CA LEU A 697 38.28 -14.36 -5.76
C LEU A 697 39.46 -15.34 -5.89
N TYR A 698 40.53 -14.94 -6.58
CA TYR A 698 41.76 -15.74 -6.72
C TYR A 698 42.66 -15.78 -5.48
N ARG A 699 42.46 -14.87 -4.51
CA ARG A 699 43.32 -14.80 -3.31
C ARG A 699 43.13 -16.02 -2.42
N GLY A 700 44.23 -16.58 -1.95
CA GLY A 700 44.24 -17.76 -1.08
C GLY A 700 44.14 -19.10 -1.81
N LEU A 701 43.90 -19.13 -3.13
CA LEU A 701 43.83 -20.35 -3.95
C LEU A 701 45.21 -20.76 -4.53
N SER A 702 45.45 -22.06 -4.70
CA SER A 702 46.61 -22.64 -5.38
C SER A 702 46.56 -22.43 -6.90
N THR A 703 47.67 -22.69 -7.61
CA THR A 703 47.76 -22.45 -9.07
C THR A 703 46.75 -23.24 -9.88
N SER A 704 46.44 -24.49 -9.48
CA SER A 704 45.42 -25.31 -10.12
C SER A 704 43.99 -24.87 -9.79
N GLU A 705 43.72 -24.47 -8.54
CA GLU A 705 42.41 -23.95 -8.12
C GLU A 705 42.06 -22.62 -8.81
N LYS A 706 43.06 -21.77 -9.07
CA LYS A 706 42.87 -20.48 -9.76
C LYS A 706 42.32 -20.63 -11.18
N GLN A 707 42.65 -21.72 -11.88
CA GLN A 707 42.14 -22.00 -13.23
C GLN A 707 40.63 -22.28 -13.26
N LEU A 708 40.05 -22.65 -12.11
CA LEU A 708 38.62 -22.97 -11.97
C LEU A 708 37.78 -21.74 -11.62
N VAL A 709 38.40 -20.62 -11.23
CA VAL A 709 37.68 -19.41 -10.80
C VAL A 709 36.89 -18.80 -11.97
N ASP A 710 37.53 -18.57 -13.12
CA ASP A 710 36.88 -17.97 -14.29
C ASP A 710 35.69 -18.78 -14.82
N PRO A 711 35.80 -20.11 -15.05
CA PRO A 711 34.67 -20.92 -15.49
C PRO A 711 33.49 -20.92 -14.51
N LEU A 712 33.76 -20.91 -13.21
CA LEU A 712 32.73 -20.93 -12.16
C LEU A 712 32.03 -19.58 -12.00
N VAL A 713 32.79 -18.48 -12.01
CA VAL A 713 32.23 -17.13 -11.93
C VAL A 713 31.37 -16.81 -13.15
N ASN A 714 31.83 -17.18 -14.35
CA ASN A 714 31.05 -17.00 -15.57
C ASN A 714 29.77 -17.84 -15.56
N TYR A 715 29.82 -19.07 -15.06
CA TYR A 715 28.64 -19.92 -14.92
C TYR A 715 27.63 -19.33 -13.92
N LEU A 716 28.11 -18.89 -12.75
CA LEU A 716 27.26 -18.22 -11.75
C LEU A 716 26.65 -16.92 -12.29
N HIS A 717 27.35 -16.19 -13.15
CA HIS A 717 26.80 -15.03 -13.84
C HIS A 717 25.71 -15.41 -14.85
N GLN A 718 25.95 -16.42 -15.69
CA GLN A 718 24.99 -16.92 -16.68
C GLN A 718 23.69 -17.42 -16.03
N GLU A 719 23.82 -18.13 -14.92
CA GLU A 719 22.68 -18.65 -14.14
C GLU A 719 22.03 -17.58 -13.24
N GLY A 720 22.47 -16.32 -13.32
CA GLY A 720 21.85 -15.18 -12.64
C GLY A 720 22.12 -15.09 -11.13
N TYR A 721 23.16 -15.77 -10.63
CA TYR A 721 23.62 -15.67 -9.24
C TYR A 721 24.52 -14.45 -9.01
N LEU A 722 25.27 -14.02 -10.03
CA LEU A 722 26.22 -12.91 -9.94
C LEU A 722 25.95 -11.82 -10.98
N VAL A 723 26.22 -10.57 -10.60
CA VAL A 723 26.17 -9.41 -11.51
C VAL A 723 27.54 -8.72 -11.51
N PRO A 724 28.16 -8.49 -12.69
CA PRO A 724 29.40 -7.72 -12.78
C PRO A 724 29.12 -6.22 -12.66
N ILE A 725 29.92 -5.53 -11.86
CA ILE A 725 29.92 -4.07 -11.72
C ILE A 725 31.37 -3.60 -11.87
N THR A 726 31.57 -2.45 -12.52
CA THR A 726 32.90 -1.82 -12.60
C THR A 726 32.95 -0.67 -11.59
N ARG A 727 33.92 -0.68 -10.68
CA ARG A 727 34.21 0.47 -9.78
C ARG A 727 35.67 0.89 -9.97
N GLY A 728 35.91 2.14 -10.35
CA GLY A 728 37.26 2.72 -10.45
C GLY A 728 38.23 1.95 -11.38
N GLY A 729 37.72 1.30 -12.43
CA GLY A 729 38.52 0.48 -13.35
C GLY A 729 38.76 -0.97 -12.89
N THR A 730 38.20 -1.39 -11.76
CA THR A 730 38.24 -2.78 -11.27
C THR A 730 36.89 -3.48 -11.40
N SER A 731 36.89 -4.71 -11.94
CA SER A 731 35.73 -5.59 -12.02
C SER A 731 35.35 -6.15 -10.65
N ILE A 732 34.09 -6.02 -10.26
CA ILE A 732 33.52 -6.48 -8.99
C ILE A 732 32.30 -7.36 -9.29
N TRP A 733 32.24 -8.51 -8.64
CA TRP A 733 31.13 -9.45 -8.72
C TRP A 733 30.21 -9.29 -7.51
N VAL A 734 28.94 -8.95 -7.74
CA VAL A 734 27.94 -8.71 -6.69
C VAL A 734 26.97 -9.90 -6.62
N PRO A 735 26.60 -10.38 -5.40
CA PRO A 735 25.62 -11.44 -5.26
C PRO A 735 24.20 -10.96 -5.56
N VAL A 736 23.41 -11.79 -6.23
CA VAL A 736 21.97 -11.61 -6.29
C VAL A 736 21.33 -12.19 -5.02
N ARG A 737 21.03 -11.32 -4.04
CA ARG A 737 20.59 -11.68 -2.67
C ARG A 737 19.38 -12.62 -2.61
N LYS A 738 18.53 -12.69 -3.66
CA LYS A 738 17.41 -13.66 -3.74
C LYS A 738 17.87 -15.11 -3.61
N HIS A 739 19.11 -15.41 -4.02
CA HIS A 739 19.68 -16.74 -3.91
C HIS A 739 20.36 -16.99 -2.56
N LEU A 740 20.48 -15.98 -1.67
CA LEU A 740 21.22 -16.07 -0.42
C LEU A 740 20.75 -17.23 0.46
N HIS A 741 19.43 -17.42 0.61
CA HIS A 741 18.89 -18.53 1.40
C HIS A 741 19.25 -19.89 0.79
N ASN A 742 19.14 -20.05 -0.53
CA ASN A 742 19.54 -21.28 -1.21
C ASN A 742 21.06 -21.50 -1.14
N ILE A 743 21.88 -20.46 -1.35
CA ILE A 743 23.34 -20.53 -1.22
C ILE A 743 23.74 -20.89 0.21
N ARG A 744 23.08 -20.35 1.24
CA ARG A 744 23.27 -20.76 2.65
C ARG A 744 22.95 -22.23 2.88
N ARG A 745 21.94 -22.80 2.20
CA ARG A 745 21.64 -24.24 2.24
C ARG A 745 22.67 -25.08 1.49
N ILE A 746 23.15 -24.63 0.33
CA ILE A 746 24.21 -25.29 -0.44
C ILE A 746 25.53 -25.33 0.36
N ILE A 747 25.90 -24.20 0.96
CA ILE A 747 27.09 -24.09 1.82
C ILE A 747 26.90 -24.90 3.10
N GLY A 748 25.70 -24.85 3.70
CA GLY A 748 25.34 -25.63 4.89
C GLY A 748 25.04 -27.11 4.64
N ARG A 749 25.08 -27.58 3.39
CA ARG A 749 24.75 -28.96 2.96
C ARG A 749 23.42 -29.51 3.46
N VAL A 750 22.43 -28.65 3.68
CA VAL A 750 21.04 -29.05 3.96
C VAL A 750 20.40 -29.33 2.60
N GLU A 751 19.87 -30.55 2.39
CA GLU A 751 19.26 -31.06 1.13
C GLU A 751 18.87 -29.91 0.18
N SER A 752 19.70 -29.64 -0.84
CA SER A 752 19.58 -28.43 -1.66
C SER A 752 18.69 -28.67 -2.88
N GLU A 753 17.84 -27.70 -3.21
CA GLU A 753 16.95 -27.73 -4.39
C GLU A 753 17.69 -27.52 -5.75
N THR A 754 19.01 -27.32 -5.76
CA THR A 754 19.80 -27.06 -6.99
C THR A 754 21.06 -27.94 -7.08
N PRO A 755 20.94 -29.23 -7.41
CA PRO A 755 22.09 -30.14 -7.62
C PRO A 755 22.99 -29.73 -8.80
N GLU A 756 22.48 -28.92 -9.72
CA GLU A 756 23.13 -28.53 -10.97
C GLU A 756 24.42 -27.71 -10.77
N LEU A 757 24.47 -26.84 -9.76
CA LEU A 757 25.66 -26.03 -9.45
C LEU A 757 26.84 -26.90 -8.99
N LEU A 758 26.56 -27.85 -8.08
CA LEU A 758 27.57 -28.77 -7.56
C LEU A 758 28.01 -29.76 -8.64
N ASP A 759 27.08 -30.22 -9.49
CA ASP A 759 27.40 -31.12 -10.60
C ASP A 759 28.25 -30.44 -11.68
N TYR A 760 28.00 -29.17 -12.00
CA TYR A 760 28.86 -28.40 -12.90
C TYR A 760 30.28 -28.25 -12.34
N ALA A 761 30.40 -27.91 -11.06
CA ALA A 761 31.70 -27.79 -10.39
C ALA A 761 32.48 -29.12 -10.31
N ARG A 762 31.79 -30.25 -10.11
CA ARG A 762 32.39 -31.59 -10.19
C ARG A 762 32.98 -31.87 -11.57
N ARG A 763 32.24 -31.56 -12.64
CA ARG A 763 32.67 -31.82 -14.02
C ARG A 763 33.91 -31.02 -14.43
N LEU A 764 34.11 -29.84 -13.86
CA LEU A 764 35.32 -29.03 -14.08
C LEU A 764 36.58 -29.59 -13.40
N SER A 765 36.42 -30.55 -12.50
CA SER A 765 37.52 -31.16 -11.72
C SER A 765 37.98 -32.52 -12.27
N GLY A 766 37.24 -33.06 -13.25
CA GLY A 766 37.43 -34.38 -13.83
C GLY A 766 38.32 -34.41 -15.05
#